data_AF-A0A3P8QDW0-F1
#
_entry.id   AF-A0A3P8QDW0-F1
#
_cell.length_a   1.000
_cell.length_b   1.000
_cell.length_c   1.000
_cell.angle_alpha   90.00
_cell.angle_beta   90.00
_cell.angle_gamma   90.00
#
_symmetry.space_group_name_H-M   'P 1'
#
loop_
_entity.id
_entity.type
_entity.pdbx_description
1 polymer ?
#
loop_
_entity_poly.entity_id
_entity_poly.type
_entity_poly.pdbx_seq_one_letter_code
_entity_poly.pdbx_strand_id
1 'polypeptide(L)'
;MFAKLKKKIAEEAATAPRSGVRIPRTISKESITSVGADSGDDFASDGSSSRDDLPAQLLRRNDQIRRLEAKLSDYAEQLRIMQKTKEKLEIALERHQDSSIKKLQEQNDSHQVSRAKMAEGMALALEKKDQEWMEKMANSDKEKAALSARLEEMMEQSLALFQKRDDLDELEGFQQQELAKVKHMLLRKEELLSQQERELQHKEADIQSAKRGLAEARGKLQTLERQHEESCRLNSELEIEREELLLLREEADKKVGELEGRCQELQSVIQQVSEDFQKSQSMVSTLEKSLHELQTEHDALKLQQQKAAVTVEDKERLLVELQKKVTSLERRLQGNLSQDEHLQELLQEKSSLEQSLDGTRAELLAVRTDHADAVSSLEAQVSRMSVTITELQTLLRHKDDSSRAYRERTDTQIAQLEQQVVESSERLSSAQQQIAEKQQNMEKLEGERSAEKAFLDQQLSLLEQQSREKMSRLEDCVASLQKDKQTLQTRLADLDKQMNEVDSVLKQRTEELEQCRVELNSRQTLSTEIAKALEETRRQKEGLQTQVAELSAALQSSQQEVTAVTEKLALREEDIRSLQNEVQGRQASLVEVQEEAERLRAQLEQVELDKDSQVTSLKEELLTQTQQLDSCQARISYLEVEVETLTEQLHSHSVVCEEDQNGSVTVDDLDHIQKVNRELEQELSDKNRTIKQLQQRLAELKRTLQKELKTVEIIVDFRKHTAPLPPIILTDTPITSVDSFRFLGTTITQGLKWEPTITSVIKKAQQRMYFLRQLKKFNLPTRTMMQFYTAIIESILTSSITVWYAGATIRDKQRLQRVVRSAEKVIGCRLPSLQDLYTSRTLRRAARISADPSHPGHSLFDLLPSGRRLRSIRTRTSRHKNSFFPSAVGHMNNNHMTVPTTNT
;
A
#
# COMPACT_ATOMS: atom_id res chain seq x y z
N MET A 1 -38.43 66.34 48.95
CA MET A 1 -39.52 66.58 49.94
C MET A 1 -39.06 67.35 51.19
N PHE A 2 -37.97 68.13 51.12
CA PHE A 2 -37.48 69.01 52.19
C PHE A 2 -37.96 70.49 52.06
N ALA A 3 -38.96 70.74 51.20
CA ALA A 3 -39.57 72.07 50.99
C ALA A 3 -41.00 72.19 51.59
N LYS A 4 -41.52 71.13 52.23
CA LYS A 4 -42.87 71.13 52.82
C LYS A 4 -42.90 71.24 54.35
N LEU A 5 -41.75 71.32 55.03
CA LEU A 5 -41.67 71.45 56.49
C LEU A 5 -41.47 72.90 56.99
N LYS A 6 -41.05 73.83 56.12
CA LYS A 6 -40.87 75.26 56.46
C LYS A 6 -42.14 76.12 56.33
N LYS A 7 -43.27 75.56 55.87
CA LYS A 7 -44.51 76.31 55.59
C LYS A 7 -45.68 75.99 56.53
N LYS A 8 -45.49 75.11 57.54
CA LYS A 8 -46.56 74.74 58.50
C LYS A 8 -46.35 75.29 59.92
N ILE A 9 -45.38 76.20 60.09
CA ILE A 9 -45.07 76.90 61.37
C ILE A 9 -45.58 78.36 61.35
N ALA A 10 -46.26 78.81 60.28
CA ALA A 10 -46.54 80.25 60.08
C ALA A 10 -48.02 80.69 60.08
N GLU A 11 -49.04 79.83 60.15
CA GLU A 11 -50.40 80.30 59.80
C GLU A 11 -51.64 79.82 60.60
N GLU A 12 -51.52 79.12 61.73
CA GLU A 12 -52.70 78.85 62.59
C GLU A 12 -52.45 79.23 64.05
N ALA A 13 -52.30 80.54 64.25
CA ALA A 13 -52.48 81.23 65.52
C ALA A 13 -53.72 82.14 65.42
N ALA A 14 -54.90 81.56 65.64
CA ALA A 14 -56.13 82.25 66.01
C ALA A 14 -57.02 81.16 66.64
N THR A 15 -57.32 81.13 67.94
CA THR A 15 -58.09 82.13 68.66
C THR A 15 -58.00 81.80 70.14
N ALA A 16 -57.56 82.75 70.98
CA ALA A 16 -57.80 82.73 72.42
C ALA A 16 -59.15 83.42 72.72
N PRO A 17 -59.73 83.17 73.90
CA PRO A 17 -59.82 84.26 74.89
C PRO A 17 -59.38 83.77 76.28
N ARG A 18 -58.37 84.38 76.92
CA ARG A 18 -58.42 85.59 77.79
C ARG A 18 -59.36 85.51 79.00
N SER A 19 -58.76 85.43 80.20
CA SER A 19 -58.71 86.50 81.23
C SER A 19 -57.97 85.95 82.46
N GLY A 20 -56.81 86.48 82.87
CA GLY A 20 -56.66 87.66 83.75
C GLY A 20 -56.83 87.21 85.21
N VAL A 21 -55.94 87.41 86.19
CA VAL A 21 -55.27 88.62 86.69
C VAL A 21 -54.29 88.13 87.80
N ARG A 22 -52.96 88.33 87.71
CA ARG A 22 -52.11 89.43 88.26
C ARG A 22 -51.76 89.32 89.78
N ILE A 23 -50.54 88.81 90.10
CA ILE A 23 -49.39 89.38 90.89
C ILE A 23 -49.68 89.94 92.34
N PRO A 24 -48.74 90.16 93.33
CA PRO A 24 -47.29 89.86 93.55
C PRO A 24 -46.83 89.31 94.95
N ARG A 25 -45.62 88.72 94.96
CA ARG A 25 -44.37 89.03 95.73
C ARG A 25 -44.35 89.72 97.12
N THR A 26 -43.41 89.18 97.94
CA THR A 26 -42.53 89.80 98.99
C THR A 26 -43.18 90.01 100.38
N ILE A 27 -42.56 89.85 101.56
CA ILE A 27 -41.23 90.17 102.13
C ILE A 27 -40.99 89.31 103.42
N SER A 28 -39.73 88.90 103.66
CA SER A 28 -38.89 88.76 104.90
C SER A 28 -39.52 88.78 106.33
N LYS A 29 -38.90 88.39 107.47
CA LYS A 29 -37.56 87.96 107.95
C LYS A 29 -37.70 87.63 109.47
N GLU A 30 -36.60 87.15 110.07
CA GLU A 30 -36.24 87.12 111.52
C GLU A 30 -36.71 85.89 112.33
N SER A 31 -35.86 85.04 112.94
CA SER A 31 -34.60 85.16 113.70
C SER A 31 -34.79 85.46 115.20
N ILE A 32 -33.90 84.84 115.98
CA ILE A 32 -33.43 85.14 117.35
C ILE A 32 -34.15 84.48 118.54
N THR A 33 -33.29 84.20 119.51
CA THR A 33 -33.24 83.37 120.70
C THR A 33 -33.73 84.05 122.01
N SER A 34 -34.03 83.20 123.01
CA SER A 34 -33.60 83.31 124.44
C SER A 34 -34.47 83.99 125.54
N VAL A 35 -34.38 83.38 126.74
CA VAL A 35 -34.37 83.92 128.14
C VAL A 35 -35.63 83.84 129.05
N GLY A 36 -35.42 83.24 130.24
CA GLY A 36 -35.87 83.68 131.61
C GLY A 36 -37.16 83.03 132.18
N ALA A 37 -37.22 82.32 133.33
CA ALA A 37 -36.95 82.65 134.76
C ALA A 37 -37.98 83.68 135.34
N ASP A 38 -38.46 83.74 136.60
CA ASP A 38 -38.33 83.05 137.89
C ASP A 38 -39.25 83.77 138.95
N SER A 39 -39.56 83.10 140.08
CA SER A 39 -39.87 83.51 141.49
C SER A 39 -40.99 84.52 141.94
N GLY A 40 -41.52 84.27 143.16
CA GLY A 40 -41.87 85.35 144.13
C GLY A 40 -43.03 85.12 145.13
N ASP A 41 -42.69 85.04 146.42
CA ASP A 41 -43.46 84.83 147.68
C ASP A 41 -44.34 86.02 148.17
N ASP A 42 -45.24 85.82 149.17
CA ASP A 42 -45.14 86.37 150.56
C ASP A 42 -46.44 86.38 151.43
N PHE A 43 -46.24 86.29 152.76
CA PHE A 43 -47.17 86.07 153.89
C PHE A 43 -47.54 87.35 154.70
N ALA A 44 -48.63 87.35 155.48
CA ALA A 44 -48.84 88.02 156.81
C ALA A 44 -50.30 87.78 157.31
N SER A 45 -50.65 87.24 158.50
CA SER A 45 -50.32 87.51 159.92
C SER A 45 -51.23 88.55 160.62
N ASP A 46 -52.20 88.10 161.44
CA ASP A 46 -52.52 88.49 162.84
C ASP A 46 -53.78 87.70 163.30
N GLY A 47 -54.19 87.52 164.56
CA GLY A 47 -53.69 87.92 165.87
C GLY A 47 -54.81 87.73 166.92
N SER A 48 -54.59 86.83 167.89
CA SER A 48 -55.10 86.88 169.28
C SER A 48 -56.57 86.58 169.67
N SER A 49 -56.64 85.80 170.75
CA SER A 49 -57.45 85.98 171.99
C SER A 49 -58.65 85.08 172.28
N SER A 50 -58.40 84.23 173.29
CA SER A 50 -59.25 83.84 174.42
C SER A 50 -60.64 83.23 174.18
N ARG A 51 -60.67 81.91 174.37
CA ARG A 51 -61.46 81.18 175.38
C ARG A 51 -62.91 81.66 175.64
N ASP A 52 -63.81 80.78 175.20
CA ASP A 52 -65.23 80.57 175.58
C ASP A 52 -66.32 81.23 174.70
N ASP A 53 -66.70 80.55 173.60
CA ASP A 53 -68.11 80.32 173.19
C ASP A 53 -68.22 79.48 171.88
N LEU A 54 -68.06 78.15 171.99
CA LEU A 54 -67.93 77.20 170.86
C LEU A 54 -69.22 76.69 170.15
N PRO A 55 -70.47 76.76 170.67
CA PRO A 55 -71.59 76.08 169.99
C PRO A 55 -72.24 76.78 168.78
N ALA A 56 -72.14 78.11 168.61
CA ALA A 56 -73.01 78.85 167.68
C ALA A 56 -72.49 79.00 166.22
N GLN A 57 -71.23 78.67 165.91
CA GLN A 57 -70.62 78.94 164.60
C GLN A 57 -70.70 77.77 163.59
N LEU A 58 -70.91 76.54 164.03
CA LEU A 58 -70.89 75.35 163.15
C LEU A 58 -72.09 75.24 162.20
N LEU A 59 -73.27 75.76 162.57
CA LEU A 59 -74.46 75.61 161.73
C LEU A 59 -74.42 76.42 160.43
N ARG A 60 -73.78 77.60 160.40
CA ARG A 60 -73.75 78.45 159.20
C ARG A 60 -72.81 77.95 158.10
N ARG A 61 -71.77 77.18 158.43
CA ARG A 61 -70.81 76.69 157.43
C ARG A 61 -71.34 75.54 156.56
N ASN A 62 -72.23 74.70 157.08
CA ASN A 62 -72.74 73.53 156.35
C ASN A 62 -73.65 73.89 155.16
N ASP A 63 -74.39 74.99 155.21
CA ASP A 63 -75.29 75.39 154.12
C ASP A 63 -74.55 76.00 152.91
N GLN A 64 -73.34 76.52 153.11
CA GLN A 64 -72.53 77.09 152.03
C GLN A 64 -71.86 76.01 151.16
N ILE A 65 -71.52 74.86 151.74
CA ILE A 65 -70.84 73.75 151.05
C ILE A 65 -71.75 73.13 149.98
N ARG A 66 -73.01 72.84 150.29
CA ARG A 66 -73.95 72.19 149.35
C ARG A 66 -74.19 73.00 148.06
N ARG A 67 -74.11 74.34 148.12
CA ARG A 67 -74.32 75.18 146.91
C ARG A 67 -73.14 75.14 145.94
N LEU A 68 -71.92 74.91 146.44
CA LEU A 68 -70.72 74.81 145.60
C LEU A 68 -70.65 73.45 144.89
N GLU A 69 -71.11 72.38 145.54
CA GLU A 69 -71.17 71.03 144.97
C GLU A 69 -72.08 70.95 143.74
N ALA A 70 -73.25 71.60 143.78
CA ALA A 70 -74.17 71.63 142.64
C ALA A 70 -73.57 72.31 141.39
N LYS A 71 -72.86 73.44 141.58
CA LYS A 71 -72.22 74.15 140.45
C LYS A 71 -71.08 73.36 139.82
N LEU A 72 -70.32 72.60 140.61
CA LEU A 72 -69.27 71.72 140.11
C LEU A 72 -69.84 70.60 139.22
N SER A 73 -71.02 70.08 139.56
CA SER A 73 -71.70 69.07 138.74
C SER A 73 -72.11 69.61 137.37
N ASP A 74 -72.66 70.82 137.30
CA ASP A 74 -73.08 71.42 136.02
C ASP A 74 -71.91 71.70 135.07
N TYR A 75 -70.77 72.16 135.61
CA TYR A 75 -69.55 72.35 134.81
C TYR A 75 -68.96 71.04 134.29
N ALA A 76 -69.03 69.95 135.07
CA ALA A 76 -68.58 68.64 134.62
C ALA A 76 -69.42 68.11 133.44
N GLU A 77 -70.73 68.41 133.42
CA GLU A 77 -71.61 68.00 132.31
C GLU A 77 -71.31 68.78 131.02
N GLN A 78 -71.10 70.10 131.10
CA GLN A 78 -70.73 70.92 129.95
C GLN A 78 -69.41 70.48 129.30
N LEU A 79 -68.41 70.13 130.11
CA LEU A 79 -67.12 69.60 129.62
C LEU A 79 -67.32 68.29 128.84
N ARG A 80 -68.18 67.39 129.33
CA ARG A 80 -68.49 66.13 128.64
C ARG A 80 -69.15 66.35 127.28
N ILE A 81 -70.06 67.31 127.17
CA ILE A 81 -70.71 67.66 125.91
C ILE A 81 -69.70 68.25 124.92
N MET A 82 -68.84 69.18 125.37
CA MET A 82 -67.78 69.78 124.55
C MET A 82 -66.79 68.74 124.01
N GLN A 83 -66.37 67.78 124.85
CA GLN A 83 -65.48 66.69 124.44
C GLN A 83 -66.10 65.87 123.30
N LYS A 84 -67.39 65.53 123.43
CA LYS A 84 -68.12 64.73 122.44
C LYS A 84 -68.32 65.45 121.11
N THR A 85 -68.46 66.79 121.12
CA THR A 85 -68.50 67.59 119.89
C THR A 85 -67.14 67.68 119.21
N LYS A 86 -66.04 67.78 119.97
CA LYS A 86 -64.68 67.79 119.43
C LYS A 86 -64.38 66.48 118.69
N GLU A 87 -64.63 65.33 119.33
CA GLU A 87 -64.39 64.01 118.73
C GLU A 87 -65.16 63.81 117.40
N LYS A 88 -66.41 64.27 117.33
CA LYS A 88 -67.21 64.19 116.09
C LYS A 88 -66.63 65.03 114.95
N LEU A 89 -66.10 66.21 115.26
CA LEU A 89 -65.48 67.09 114.25
C LEU A 89 -64.15 66.52 113.78
N GLU A 90 -63.34 65.94 114.67
CA GLU A 90 -62.09 65.26 114.31
C GLU A 90 -62.36 64.09 113.35
N ILE A 91 -63.33 63.22 113.65
CA ILE A 91 -63.71 62.10 112.77
C ILE A 91 -64.23 62.59 111.42
N ALA A 92 -64.98 63.69 111.38
CA ALA A 92 -65.49 64.26 110.13
C ALA A 92 -64.37 64.86 109.27
N LEU A 93 -63.39 65.52 109.90
CA LEU A 93 -62.23 66.08 109.23
C LEU A 93 -61.35 64.98 108.62
N GLU A 94 -61.07 63.92 109.40
CA GLU A 94 -60.28 62.76 108.96
C GLU A 94 -60.93 62.06 107.75
N ARG A 95 -62.25 61.79 107.82
CA ARG A 95 -62.98 61.22 106.67
C ARG A 95 -62.96 62.10 105.43
N HIS A 96 -63.03 63.42 105.59
CA HIS A 96 -62.95 64.34 104.45
C HIS A 96 -61.55 64.35 103.84
N GLN A 97 -60.49 64.32 104.65
CA GLN A 97 -59.11 64.21 104.18
C GLN A 97 -58.88 62.90 103.43
N ASP A 98 -59.30 61.76 103.97
CA ASP A 98 -59.19 60.45 103.31
C ASP A 98 -59.93 60.40 101.98
N SER A 99 -61.16 60.92 101.93
CA SER A 99 -61.93 60.99 100.68
C SER A 99 -61.28 61.89 99.64
N SER A 100 -60.61 62.97 100.06
CA SER A 100 -59.92 63.90 99.17
C SER A 100 -58.65 63.28 98.58
N ILE A 101 -57.84 62.61 99.41
CA ILE A 101 -56.63 61.89 98.97
C ILE A 101 -57.01 60.78 97.98
N LYS A 102 -58.05 59.99 98.30
CA LYS A 102 -58.49 58.89 97.43
C LYS A 102 -58.93 59.37 96.04
N LYS A 103 -59.66 60.49 95.95
CA LYS A 103 -60.06 61.07 94.65
C LYS A 103 -58.87 61.54 93.82
N LEU A 104 -57.87 62.17 94.46
CA LEU A 104 -56.65 62.57 93.77
C LEU A 104 -55.86 61.37 93.24
N GLN A 105 -55.83 60.28 94.02
CA GLN A 105 -55.15 59.06 93.62
C GLN A 105 -55.86 58.37 92.44
N GLU A 106 -57.18 58.24 92.48
CA GLU A 106 -57.98 57.68 91.37
C GLU A 106 -57.82 58.51 90.07
N GLN A 107 -57.79 59.85 90.18
CA GLN A 107 -57.53 60.71 89.02
C GLN A 107 -56.12 60.50 88.46
N ASN A 108 -55.11 60.46 89.32
CA ASN A 108 -53.73 60.20 88.89
C ASN A 108 -53.59 58.83 88.21
N ASP A 109 -54.17 57.79 88.76
CA ASP A 109 -54.14 56.43 88.19
C ASP A 109 -54.84 56.39 86.82
N SER A 110 -55.98 57.06 86.68
CA SER A 110 -56.70 57.16 85.39
C SER A 110 -55.87 57.87 84.30
N HIS A 111 -55.16 58.93 84.68
CA HIS A 111 -54.28 59.66 83.76
C HIS A 111 -53.07 58.81 83.36
N GLN A 112 -52.48 58.06 84.29
CA GLN A 112 -51.37 57.16 83.98
C GLN A 112 -51.80 56.05 83.02
N VAL A 113 -52.96 55.42 83.23
CA VAL A 113 -53.50 54.40 82.32
C VAL A 113 -53.76 54.98 80.92
N SER A 114 -54.34 56.19 80.83
CA SER A 114 -54.57 56.82 79.52
C SER A 114 -53.26 57.17 78.80
N ARG A 115 -52.23 57.58 79.54
CA ARG A 115 -50.91 57.87 78.97
C ARG A 115 -50.21 56.61 78.48
N ALA A 116 -50.32 55.51 79.22
CA ALA A 116 -49.78 54.21 78.83
C ALA A 116 -50.42 53.69 77.53
N LYS A 117 -51.76 53.74 77.41
CA LYS A 117 -52.48 53.32 76.19
C LYS A 117 -52.08 54.13 74.95
N MET A 118 -51.83 55.43 75.11
CA MET A 118 -51.40 56.28 73.99
C MET A 118 -49.97 55.95 73.55
N ALA A 119 -49.08 55.66 74.50
CA ALA A 119 -47.72 55.20 74.19
C ALA A 119 -47.74 53.84 73.47
N GLU A 120 -48.56 52.90 73.94
CA GLU A 120 -48.74 51.57 73.32
C GLU A 120 -49.29 51.68 71.89
N GLY A 121 -50.29 52.55 71.67
CA GLY A 121 -50.84 52.79 70.33
C GLY A 121 -49.83 53.40 69.34
N MET A 122 -48.95 54.29 69.80
CA MET A 122 -47.88 54.84 68.97
C MET A 122 -46.79 53.82 68.66
N ALA A 123 -46.44 52.97 69.63
CA ALA A 123 -45.49 51.89 69.44
C ALA A 123 -45.97 50.90 68.36
N LEU A 124 -47.24 50.45 68.44
CA LEU A 124 -47.83 49.55 67.44
C LEU A 124 -47.87 50.16 66.02
N ALA A 125 -48.09 51.47 65.91
CA ALA A 125 -48.12 52.15 64.61
C ALA A 125 -46.73 52.24 63.96
N LEU A 126 -45.68 52.44 64.76
CA LEU A 126 -44.29 52.42 64.29
C LEU A 126 -43.87 51.01 63.88
N GLU A 127 -44.19 50.00 64.70
CA GLU A 127 -43.88 48.60 64.40
C GLU A 127 -44.48 48.13 63.07
N LYS A 128 -45.73 48.52 62.80
CA LYS A 128 -46.38 48.22 61.52
C LYS A 128 -45.68 48.90 60.34
N LYS A 129 -45.19 50.13 60.52
CA LYS A 129 -44.46 50.86 59.47
C LYS A 129 -43.10 50.23 59.19
N ASP A 130 -42.42 49.76 60.21
CA ASP A 130 -41.14 49.07 60.07
C ASP A 130 -41.33 47.74 59.32
N GLN A 131 -42.39 46.98 59.63
CA GLN A 131 -42.75 45.77 58.87
C GLN A 131 -42.99 46.05 57.37
N GLU A 132 -43.74 47.11 57.03
CA GLU A 132 -43.97 47.51 55.64
C GLU A 132 -42.67 47.87 54.89
N TRP A 133 -41.70 48.48 55.57
CA TRP A 133 -40.41 48.82 54.97
C TRP A 133 -39.51 47.60 54.79
N MET A 134 -39.52 46.68 55.75
CA MET A 134 -38.79 45.41 55.65
C MET A 134 -39.27 44.56 54.47
N GLU A 135 -40.58 44.47 54.25
CA GLU A 135 -41.13 43.75 53.09
C GLU A 135 -40.70 44.38 51.76
N LYS A 136 -40.65 45.72 51.67
CA LYS A 136 -40.21 46.43 50.46
C LYS A 136 -38.73 46.24 50.17
N MET A 137 -37.89 46.27 51.20
CA MET A 137 -36.47 45.98 51.06
C MET A 137 -36.26 44.53 50.60
N ALA A 138 -36.95 43.57 51.21
CA ALA A 138 -36.87 42.17 50.82
C ALA A 138 -37.29 41.91 49.37
N ASN A 139 -38.34 42.59 48.89
CA ASN A 139 -38.73 42.50 47.48
C ASN A 139 -37.70 43.14 46.54
N SER A 140 -37.11 44.27 46.94
CA SER A 140 -36.07 44.95 46.15
C SER A 140 -34.79 44.11 46.06
N ASP A 141 -34.39 43.44 47.13
CA ASP A 141 -33.23 42.55 47.15
C ASP A 141 -33.47 41.29 46.29
N LYS A 142 -34.69 40.74 46.30
CA LYS A 142 -35.08 39.65 45.39
C LYS A 142 -34.99 40.06 43.92
N GLU A 143 -35.47 41.24 43.56
CA GLU A 143 -35.39 41.74 42.19
C GLU A 143 -33.94 41.99 41.75
N LYS A 144 -33.12 42.58 42.63
CA LYS A 144 -31.68 42.78 42.39
C LYS A 144 -30.97 41.45 42.15
N ALA A 145 -31.24 40.43 42.97
CA ALA A 145 -30.65 39.10 42.80
C ALA A 145 -31.06 38.45 41.47
N ALA A 146 -32.34 38.55 41.10
CA ALA A 146 -32.83 38.01 39.82
C ALA A 146 -32.19 38.70 38.61
N LEU A 147 -31.98 40.02 38.67
CA LEU A 147 -31.32 40.78 37.60
C LEU A 147 -29.83 40.44 37.50
N SER A 148 -29.12 40.30 38.63
CA SER A 148 -27.71 39.89 38.63
C SER A 148 -27.52 38.50 38.04
N ALA A 149 -28.35 37.52 38.42
CA ALA A 149 -28.29 36.17 37.88
C ALA A 149 -28.50 36.16 36.36
N ARG A 150 -29.43 36.99 35.85
CA ARG A 150 -29.69 37.11 34.42
C ARG A 150 -28.54 37.77 33.65
N LEU A 151 -27.80 38.68 34.29
CA LEU A 151 -26.61 39.31 33.72
C LEU A 151 -25.47 38.29 33.61
N GLU A 152 -25.24 37.50 34.65
CA GLU A 152 -24.23 36.44 34.65
C GLU A 152 -24.52 35.38 33.58
N GLU A 153 -25.78 34.93 33.48
CA GLU A 153 -26.19 33.98 32.45
C GLU A 153 -25.96 34.53 31.03
N MET A 154 -26.27 35.81 30.80
CA MET A 154 -26.01 36.47 29.51
C MET A 154 -24.50 36.55 29.21
N MET A 155 -23.69 36.81 30.22
CA MET A 155 -22.24 36.90 30.08
C MET A 155 -21.63 35.54 29.76
N GLU A 156 -22.04 34.47 30.44
CA GLU A 156 -21.64 33.10 30.14
C GLU A 156 -22.06 32.67 28.73
N GLN A 157 -23.29 32.99 28.32
CA GLN A 157 -23.76 32.72 26.96
C GLN A 157 -22.92 33.45 25.91
N SER A 158 -22.55 34.71 26.17
CA SER A 158 -21.70 35.48 25.25
C SER A 158 -20.31 34.86 25.12
N LEU A 159 -19.72 34.40 26.23
CA LEU A 159 -18.40 33.79 26.27
C LEU A 159 -18.40 32.43 25.55
N ALA A 160 -19.45 31.64 25.74
CA ALA A 160 -19.66 30.39 25.02
C ALA A 160 -19.84 30.60 23.50
N LEU A 161 -20.48 31.69 23.07
CA LEU A 161 -20.61 32.04 21.65
C LEU A 161 -19.26 32.45 21.04
N PHE A 162 -18.42 33.18 21.77
CA PHE A 162 -17.06 33.51 21.34
C PHE A 162 -16.19 32.25 21.21
N GLN A 163 -16.20 31.37 22.20
CA GLN A 163 -15.47 30.09 22.10
C GLN A 163 -15.92 29.26 20.89
N LYS A 164 -17.23 29.17 20.64
CA LYS A 164 -17.75 28.47 19.45
C LYS A 164 -17.31 29.12 18.13
N ARG A 165 -17.13 30.44 18.11
CA ARG A 165 -16.64 31.18 16.94
C ARG A 165 -15.18 30.84 16.68
N ASP A 166 -14.35 30.87 17.72
CA ASP A 166 -12.93 30.54 17.65
C ASP A 166 -12.73 29.07 17.22
N ASP A 167 -13.51 28.15 17.79
CA ASP A 167 -13.52 26.73 17.39
C ASP A 167 -13.86 26.55 15.90
N LEU A 168 -14.83 27.33 15.38
CA LEU A 168 -15.22 27.31 13.97
C LEU A 168 -14.10 27.83 13.06
N ASP A 169 -13.45 28.93 13.44
CA ASP A 169 -12.35 29.52 12.67
C ASP A 169 -11.13 28.56 12.64
N GLU A 170 -10.84 27.87 13.75
CA GLU A 170 -9.82 26.81 13.78
C GLU A 170 -10.18 25.64 12.84
N LEU A 171 -11.43 25.18 12.89
CA LEU A 171 -11.95 24.13 12.01
C LEU A 171 -11.85 24.52 10.53
N GLU A 172 -12.17 25.76 10.16
CA GLU A 172 -12.01 26.26 8.80
C GLU A 172 -10.53 26.28 8.39
N GLY A 173 -9.63 26.70 9.28
CA GLY A 173 -8.18 26.64 9.07
C GLY A 173 -7.69 25.21 8.79
N PHE A 174 -8.16 24.23 9.56
CA PHE A 174 -7.84 22.81 9.31
C PHE A 174 -8.40 22.32 7.97
N GLN A 175 -9.63 22.69 7.63
CA GLN A 175 -10.22 22.31 6.34
C GLN A 175 -9.44 22.88 5.15
N GLN A 176 -9.02 24.15 5.21
CA GLN A 176 -8.19 24.77 4.18
C GLN A 176 -6.83 24.07 4.05
N GLN A 177 -6.21 23.71 5.19
CA GLN A 177 -4.95 22.98 5.19
C GLN A 177 -5.09 21.59 4.55
N GLU A 178 -6.15 20.84 4.89
CA GLU A 178 -6.41 19.53 4.30
C GLU A 178 -6.73 19.64 2.79
N LEU A 179 -7.49 20.66 2.37
CA LEU A 179 -7.72 20.97 0.96
C LEU A 179 -6.42 21.27 0.21
N ALA A 180 -5.50 22.02 0.80
CA ALA A 180 -4.20 22.31 0.20
C ALA A 180 -3.34 21.04 0.06
N LYS A 181 -3.33 20.16 1.08
CA LYS A 181 -2.66 18.85 1.01
C LYS A 181 -3.26 17.97 -0.10
N VAL A 182 -4.58 17.90 -0.20
CA VAL A 182 -5.28 17.15 -1.25
C VAL A 182 -4.96 17.72 -2.63
N LYS A 183 -4.96 19.05 -2.78
CA LYS A 183 -4.58 19.73 -4.02
C LYS A 183 -3.15 19.39 -4.44
N HIS A 184 -2.19 19.43 -3.52
CA HIS A 184 -0.80 19.07 -3.81
C HIS A 184 -0.66 17.59 -4.18
N MET A 185 -1.35 16.68 -3.49
CA MET A 185 -1.37 15.26 -3.85
C MET A 185 -1.96 15.03 -5.25
N LEU A 186 -3.04 15.72 -5.60
CA LEU A 186 -3.66 15.62 -6.93
C LEU A 186 -2.72 16.11 -8.02
N LEU A 187 -2.09 17.28 -7.83
CA LEU A 187 -1.10 17.83 -8.76
C LEU A 187 0.07 16.85 -8.98
N ARG A 188 0.62 16.30 -7.89
CA ARG A 188 1.72 15.32 -7.99
C ARG A 188 1.28 14.03 -8.68
N LYS A 189 0.02 13.60 -8.50
CA LYS A 189 -0.54 12.44 -9.20
C LYS A 189 -0.76 12.73 -10.69
N GLU A 190 -1.19 13.95 -11.04
CA GLU A 190 -1.35 14.41 -12.41
C GLU A 190 0.00 14.49 -13.14
N GLU A 191 1.04 15.01 -12.50
CA GLU A 191 2.41 15.01 -13.02
C GLU A 191 2.93 13.58 -13.28
N LEU A 192 2.74 12.67 -12.31
CA LEU A 192 3.11 11.25 -12.46
C LEU A 192 2.34 10.57 -13.60
N LEU A 193 1.04 10.85 -13.73
CA LEU A 193 0.23 10.33 -14.83
C LEU A 193 0.73 10.84 -16.17
N SER A 194 1.02 12.14 -16.29
CA SER A 194 1.61 12.73 -17.50
C SER A 194 2.96 12.10 -17.86
N GLN A 195 3.78 11.78 -16.86
CA GLN A 195 5.06 11.13 -17.05
C GLN A 195 4.89 9.68 -17.55
N GLN A 196 3.95 8.94 -16.97
CA GLN A 196 3.59 7.59 -17.43
C GLN A 196 2.98 7.57 -18.83
N GLU A 197 2.15 8.56 -19.17
CA GLU A 197 1.60 8.71 -20.53
C GLU A 197 2.70 8.94 -21.56
N ARG A 198 3.70 9.77 -21.25
CA ARG A 198 4.87 9.98 -22.12
C ARG A 198 5.70 8.71 -22.30
N GLU A 199 5.94 7.96 -21.22
CA GLU A 199 6.63 6.67 -21.30
C GLU A 199 5.84 5.64 -22.14
N LEU A 200 4.51 5.60 -22.00
CA LEU A 200 3.65 4.74 -22.81
C LEU A 200 3.71 5.12 -24.29
N GLN A 201 3.66 6.41 -24.62
CA GLN A 201 3.79 6.89 -26.01
C GLN A 201 5.15 6.50 -26.61
N HIS A 202 6.24 6.63 -25.84
CA HIS A 202 7.56 6.21 -26.30
C HIS A 202 7.62 4.70 -26.57
N LYS A 203 7.13 3.88 -25.63
CA LYS A 203 7.06 2.42 -25.83
C LYS A 203 6.15 2.02 -26.99
N GLU A 204 5.07 2.76 -27.23
CA GLU A 204 4.21 2.50 -28.38
C GLU A 204 4.92 2.80 -29.71
N ALA A 205 5.73 3.87 -29.78
CA ALA A 205 6.58 4.16 -30.93
C ALA A 205 7.62 3.06 -31.17
N ASP A 206 8.26 2.55 -30.11
CA ASP A 206 9.21 1.43 -30.20
C ASP A 206 8.54 0.15 -30.71
N ILE A 207 7.35 -0.17 -30.20
CA ILE A 207 6.57 -1.32 -30.66
C ILE A 207 6.20 -1.17 -32.14
N GLN A 208 5.83 0.03 -32.59
CA GLN A 208 5.53 0.28 -34.00
C GLN A 208 6.79 0.11 -34.87
N SER A 209 7.94 0.57 -34.40
CA SER A 209 9.23 0.37 -35.09
C SER A 209 9.58 -1.12 -35.21
N ALA A 210 9.47 -1.88 -34.11
CA ALA A 210 9.69 -3.31 -34.09
C ALA A 210 8.72 -4.07 -35.02
N LYS A 211 7.45 -3.66 -35.08
CA LYS A 211 6.47 -4.24 -36.02
C LYS A 211 6.85 -4.00 -37.48
N ARG A 212 7.37 -2.81 -37.82
CA ARG A 212 7.88 -2.53 -39.18
C ARG A 212 9.08 -3.41 -39.50
N GLY A 213 10.06 -3.49 -38.61
CA GLY A 213 11.23 -4.36 -38.79
C GLY A 213 10.85 -5.84 -38.94
N LEU A 214 9.85 -6.31 -38.21
CA LEU A 214 9.33 -7.68 -38.34
C LEU A 214 8.62 -7.92 -39.68
N ALA A 215 7.86 -6.94 -40.17
CA ALA A 215 7.23 -7.03 -41.48
C ALA A 215 8.27 -7.07 -42.61
N GLU A 216 9.32 -6.25 -42.53
CA GLU A 216 10.45 -6.27 -43.47
C GLU A 216 11.19 -7.61 -43.45
N ALA A 217 11.46 -8.15 -42.26
CA ALA A 217 12.10 -9.45 -42.10
C ALA A 217 11.24 -10.58 -42.70
N ARG A 218 9.91 -10.54 -42.51
CA ARG A 218 8.99 -11.49 -43.15
C ARG A 218 9.00 -11.39 -44.68
N GLY A 219 9.05 -10.17 -45.22
CA GLY A 219 9.15 -9.97 -46.67
C GLY A 219 10.46 -10.55 -47.24
N LYS A 220 11.58 -10.33 -46.55
CA LYS A 220 12.87 -10.95 -46.90
C LYS A 220 12.82 -12.47 -46.83
N LEU A 221 12.21 -13.04 -45.79
CA LEU A 221 12.05 -14.48 -45.64
C LEU A 221 11.23 -15.09 -46.80
N GLN A 222 10.08 -14.50 -47.14
CA GLN A 222 9.26 -14.94 -48.28
C GLN A 222 10.01 -14.90 -49.61
N THR A 223 10.89 -13.90 -49.78
CA THR A 223 11.71 -13.79 -50.99
C THR A 223 12.74 -14.91 -51.04
N LEU A 224 13.39 -15.23 -49.91
CA LEU A 224 14.34 -16.34 -49.80
C LEU A 224 13.65 -17.70 -49.95
N GLU A 225 12.46 -17.90 -49.38
CA GLU A 225 11.66 -19.12 -49.56
C GLU A 225 11.34 -19.35 -51.04
N ARG A 226 10.89 -18.31 -51.76
CA ARG A 226 10.64 -18.40 -53.20
C ARG A 226 11.91 -18.73 -53.99
N GLN A 227 13.04 -18.11 -53.66
CA GLN A 227 14.32 -18.40 -54.31
C GLN A 227 14.80 -19.84 -54.04
N HIS A 228 14.55 -20.35 -52.83
CA HIS A 228 14.84 -21.73 -52.48
C HIS A 228 13.96 -22.70 -53.25
N GLU A 229 12.64 -22.45 -53.32
CA GLU A 229 11.72 -23.24 -54.13
C GLU A 229 12.12 -23.27 -55.62
N GLU A 230 12.51 -22.13 -56.19
CA GLU A 230 13.01 -22.04 -57.57
C GLU A 230 14.31 -22.85 -57.74
N SER A 231 15.23 -22.77 -56.79
CA SER A 231 16.49 -23.53 -56.82
C SER A 231 16.24 -25.04 -56.72
N CYS A 232 15.29 -25.47 -55.86
CA CYS A 232 14.90 -26.87 -55.75
C CYS A 232 14.27 -27.40 -57.04
N ARG A 233 13.41 -26.61 -57.70
CA ARG A 233 12.85 -26.97 -59.00
C ARG A 233 13.93 -27.13 -60.06
N LEU A 234 14.83 -26.15 -60.17
CA LEU A 234 15.93 -26.22 -61.12
C LEU A 234 16.83 -27.45 -60.86
N ASN A 235 17.10 -27.77 -59.59
CA ASN A 235 17.89 -28.96 -59.24
C ASN A 235 17.19 -30.25 -59.65
N SER A 236 15.86 -30.35 -59.47
CA SER A 236 15.10 -31.52 -59.94
C SER A 236 15.08 -31.64 -61.47
N GLU A 237 15.02 -30.52 -62.20
CA GLU A 237 15.12 -30.53 -63.67
C GLU A 237 16.49 -30.99 -64.14
N LEU A 238 17.58 -30.48 -63.51
CA LEU A 238 18.95 -30.91 -63.81
C LEU A 238 19.20 -32.38 -63.46
N GLU A 239 18.58 -32.90 -62.40
CA GLU A 239 18.64 -34.32 -62.06
C GLU A 239 17.98 -35.19 -63.14
N ILE A 240 16.81 -34.78 -63.64
CA ILE A 240 16.12 -35.47 -64.75
C ILE A 240 16.98 -35.43 -66.02
N GLU A 241 17.49 -34.26 -66.42
CA GLU A 241 18.37 -34.13 -67.59
C GLU A 241 19.62 -34.99 -67.45
N ARG A 242 20.20 -35.07 -66.25
CA ARG A 242 21.36 -35.91 -65.98
C ARG A 242 21.04 -37.39 -66.15
N GLU A 243 19.88 -37.85 -65.69
CA GLU A 243 19.43 -39.23 -65.86
C GLU A 243 19.19 -39.57 -67.34
N GLU A 244 18.57 -38.66 -68.10
CA GLU A 244 18.38 -38.81 -69.55
C GLU A 244 19.70 -38.91 -70.31
N LEU A 245 20.67 -38.05 -69.98
CA LEU A 245 22.01 -38.10 -70.56
C LEU A 245 22.76 -39.39 -70.20
N LEU A 246 22.54 -39.92 -69.00
CA LEU A 246 23.11 -41.20 -68.57
C LEU A 246 22.56 -42.35 -69.41
N LEU A 247 21.24 -42.38 -69.64
CA LEU A 247 20.61 -43.38 -70.49
C LEU A 247 21.11 -43.29 -71.93
N LEU A 248 21.23 -42.09 -72.50
CA LEU A 248 21.78 -41.88 -73.84
C LEU A 248 23.24 -42.35 -73.93
N ARG A 249 24.04 -42.12 -72.89
CA ARG A 249 25.42 -42.61 -72.83
C ARG A 249 25.47 -44.14 -72.79
N GLU A 250 24.64 -44.78 -71.97
CA GLU A 250 24.56 -46.25 -71.91
C GLU A 250 24.13 -46.86 -73.25
N GLU A 251 23.21 -46.22 -73.98
CA GLU A 251 22.83 -46.64 -75.33
C GLU A 251 23.97 -46.46 -76.35
N ALA A 252 24.73 -45.35 -76.26
CA ALA A 252 25.90 -45.12 -77.09
C ALA A 252 26.99 -46.16 -76.82
N ASP A 253 27.29 -46.44 -75.56
CA ASP A 253 28.28 -47.45 -75.15
C ASP A 253 27.89 -48.85 -75.65
N LYS A 254 26.60 -49.21 -75.60
CA LYS A 254 26.10 -50.47 -76.21
C LYS A 254 26.35 -50.52 -77.71
N LYS A 255 26.05 -49.44 -78.44
CA LYS A 255 26.28 -49.35 -79.90
C LYS A 255 27.78 -49.44 -80.23
N VAL A 256 28.63 -48.80 -79.44
CA VAL A 256 30.08 -48.90 -79.59
C VAL A 256 30.53 -50.35 -79.40
N GLY A 257 30.06 -51.03 -78.35
CA GLY A 257 30.36 -52.45 -78.13
C GLY A 257 29.89 -53.36 -79.28
N GLU A 258 28.71 -53.11 -79.84
CA GLU A 258 28.22 -53.83 -81.03
C GLU A 258 29.10 -53.60 -82.27
N LEU A 259 29.53 -52.34 -82.49
CA LEU A 259 30.41 -51.99 -83.59
C LEU A 259 31.81 -52.58 -83.42
N GLU A 260 32.36 -52.57 -82.21
CA GLU A 260 33.63 -53.22 -81.88
C GLU A 260 33.55 -54.73 -82.14
N GLY A 261 32.46 -55.39 -81.75
CA GLY A 261 32.20 -56.80 -82.07
C GLY A 261 32.19 -57.06 -83.58
N ARG A 262 31.48 -56.24 -84.35
CA ARG A 262 31.47 -56.34 -85.83
C ARG A 262 32.84 -56.10 -86.45
N CYS A 263 33.61 -55.15 -85.93
CA CYS A 263 34.98 -54.89 -86.37
C CYS A 263 35.86 -56.14 -86.15
N GLN A 264 35.73 -56.81 -85.00
CA GLN A 264 36.45 -58.05 -84.73
C GLN A 264 36.04 -59.18 -85.67
N GLU A 265 34.75 -59.34 -85.95
CA GLU A 265 34.24 -60.32 -86.94
C GLU A 265 34.79 -60.04 -88.34
N LEU A 266 34.73 -58.79 -88.80
CA LEU A 266 35.28 -58.39 -90.10
C LEU A 266 36.79 -58.61 -90.17
N GLN A 267 37.52 -58.36 -89.08
CA GLN A 267 38.96 -58.61 -89.01
C GLN A 267 39.27 -60.11 -89.12
N SER A 268 38.45 -60.98 -88.51
CA SER A 268 38.55 -62.43 -88.69
C SER A 268 38.26 -62.86 -90.13
N VAL A 269 37.26 -62.26 -90.80
CA VAL A 269 36.97 -62.53 -92.21
C VAL A 269 38.11 -62.07 -93.12
N ILE A 270 38.68 -60.89 -92.88
CA ILE A 270 39.84 -60.39 -93.64
C ILE A 270 41.04 -61.32 -93.48
N GLN A 271 41.31 -61.80 -92.25
CA GLN A 271 42.36 -62.79 -91.98
C GLN A 271 42.13 -64.05 -92.83
N GLN A 272 40.91 -64.59 -92.81
CA GLN A 272 40.52 -65.78 -93.58
C GLN A 272 40.71 -65.58 -95.09
N VAL A 273 40.21 -64.46 -95.63
CA VAL A 273 40.35 -64.13 -97.06
C VAL A 273 41.82 -63.96 -97.45
N SER A 274 42.64 -63.38 -96.56
CA SER A 274 44.09 -63.21 -96.79
C SER A 274 44.80 -64.56 -96.87
N GLU A 275 44.45 -65.51 -95.99
CA GLU A 275 44.96 -66.88 -96.03
C GLU A 275 44.54 -67.61 -97.32
N ASP A 276 43.28 -67.47 -97.73
CA ASP A 276 42.77 -68.11 -98.95
C ASP A 276 43.35 -67.48 -100.22
N PHE A 277 43.63 -66.17 -100.21
CA PHE A 277 44.35 -65.48 -101.27
C PHE A 277 45.79 -65.97 -101.38
N GLN A 278 46.52 -66.12 -100.26
CA GLN A 278 47.88 -66.67 -100.27
C GLN A 278 47.92 -68.11 -100.82
N LYS A 279 46.95 -68.96 -100.43
CA LYS A 279 46.81 -70.32 -100.99
C LYS A 279 46.58 -70.25 -102.51
N SER A 280 45.67 -69.41 -102.97
CA SER A 280 45.36 -69.24 -104.40
C SER A 280 46.56 -68.70 -105.19
N GLN A 281 47.31 -67.75 -104.63
CA GLN A 281 48.52 -67.21 -105.24
C GLN A 281 49.61 -68.29 -105.40
N SER A 282 49.77 -69.16 -104.40
CA SER A 282 50.70 -70.29 -104.48
C SER A 282 50.31 -71.30 -105.58
N MET A 283 49.00 -71.48 -105.79
CA MET A 283 48.44 -72.34 -106.84
C MET A 283 48.63 -71.71 -108.24
N VAL A 284 48.44 -70.40 -108.38
CA VAL A 284 48.70 -69.69 -109.63
C VAL A 284 50.18 -69.79 -110.00
N SER A 285 51.10 -69.57 -109.04
CA SER A 285 52.55 -69.69 -109.30
C SER A 285 52.97 -71.10 -109.74
N THR A 286 52.30 -72.14 -109.25
CA THR A 286 52.55 -73.52 -109.71
C THR A 286 52.02 -73.76 -111.12
N LEU A 287 50.83 -73.25 -111.44
CA LEU A 287 50.26 -73.32 -112.78
C LEU A 287 51.08 -72.52 -113.81
N GLU A 288 51.54 -71.32 -113.46
CA GLU A 288 52.39 -70.49 -114.33
C GLU A 288 53.71 -71.19 -114.71
N LYS A 289 54.34 -71.92 -113.77
CA LYS A 289 55.53 -72.73 -114.05
C LYS A 289 55.23 -73.84 -115.07
N SER A 290 54.11 -74.56 -114.90
CA SER A 290 53.71 -75.62 -115.82
C SER A 290 53.37 -75.10 -117.22
N LEU A 291 52.75 -73.91 -117.31
CA LEU A 291 52.45 -73.26 -118.59
C LEU A 291 53.74 -72.86 -119.32
N HIS A 292 54.73 -72.33 -118.60
CA HIS A 292 56.02 -71.97 -119.16
C HIS A 292 56.75 -73.18 -119.75
N GLU A 293 56.77 -74.30 -119.04
CA GLU A 293 57.34 -75.56 -119.53
C GLU A 293 56.67 -76.00 -120.86
N LEU A 294 55.34 -76.02 -120.91
CA LEU A 294 54.58 -76.36 -122.14
C LEU A 294 54.84 -75.39 -123.30
N GLN A 295 55.02 -74.10 -123.02
CA GLN A 295 55.34 -73.09 -124.04
C GLN A 295 56.73 -73.34 -124.66
N THR A 296 57.72 -73.71 -123.85
CA THR A 296 59.06 -74.04 -124.36
C THR A 296 59.05 -75.29 -125.26
N GLU A 297 58.22 -76.29 -124.94
CA GLU A 297 58.03 -77.47 -125.79
C GLU A 297 57.35 -77.14 -127.12
N HIS A 298 56.33 -76.28 -127.10
CA HIS A 298 55.62 -75.85 -128.31
C HIS A 298 56.55 -75.12 -129.29
N ASP A 299 57.36 -74.18 -128.79
CA ASP A 299 58.29 -73.41 -129.62
C ASP A 299 59.38 -74.28 -130.25
N ALA A 300 59.84 -75.32 -129.55
CA ALA A 300 60.79 -76.30 -130.08
C ALA A 300 60.21 -77.10 -131.26
N LEU A 301 58.94 -77.52 -131.17
CA LEU A 301 58.25 -78.26 -132.24
C LEU A 301 57.98 -77.36 -133.47
N LYS A 302 57.63 -76.09 -133.25
CA LYS A 302 57.39 -75.12 -134.33
C LYS A 302 58.65 -74.86 -135.17
N LEU A 303 59.82 -74.80 -134.53
CA LEU A 303 61.11 -74.63 -135.21
C LEU A 303 61.47 -75.85 -136.09
N GLN A 304 61.04 -77.05 -135.70
CA GLN A 304 61.26 -78.28 -136.47
C GLN A 304 60.37 -78.32 -137.73
N GLN A 305 59.14 -77.82 -137.64
CA GLN A 305 58.20 -77.73 -138.76
C GLN A 305 58.66 -76.74 -139.85
N GLN A 306 59.17 -75.57 -139.46
CA GLN A 306 59.67 -74.57 -140.41
C GLN A 306 60.89 -75.05 -141.21
N LYS A 307 61.79 -75.85 -140.62
CA LYS A 307 62.92 -76.44 -141.35
C LYS A 307 62.50 -77.44 -142.43
N ALA A 308 61.40 -78.18 -142.22
CA ALA A 308 60.91 -79.14 -143.21
C ALA A 308 60.25 -78.45 -144.42
N ALA A 309 59.47 -77.39 -144.19
CA ALA A 309 58.75 -76.64 -145.24
C ALA A 309 59.69 -76.01 -146.28
N VAL A 310 60.80 -75.40 -145.85
CA VAL A 310 61.77 -74.74 -146.74
C VAL A 310 62.45 -75.75 -147.70
N THR A 311 62.69 -76.98 -147.25
CA THR A 311 63.32 -78.01 -148.10
C THR A 311 62.40 -78.60 -149.19
N VAL A 312 61.09 -78.42 -149.05
CA VAL A 312 60.08 -78.89 -150.02
C VAL A 312 59.93 -77.85 -151.15
N GLU A 313 59.86 -76.55 -150.82
CA GLU A 313 59.70 -75.48 -151.82
C GLU A 313 60.89 -75.36 -152.80
N ASP A 314 62.13 -75.61 -152.35
CA ASP A 314 63.31 -75.52 -153.22
C ASP A 314 63.37 -76.67 -154.26
N LYS A 315 62.72 -77.81 -154.00
CA LYS A 315 62.66 -78.94 -154.96
C LYS A 315 61.55 -78.77 -156.01
N GLU A 316 60.45 -78.10 -155.67
CA GLU A 316 59.33 -77.87 -156.59
C GLU A 316 59.62 -76.79 -157.64
N ARG A 317 60.40 -75.74 -157.31
CA ARG A 317 60.81 -74.71 -158.29
C ARG A 317 61.72 -75.25 -159.40
N LEU A 318 62.61 -76.21 -159.09
CA LEU A 318 63.54 -76.78 -160.07
C LEU A 318 62.83 -77.64 -161.14
N LEU A 319 61.68 -78.24 -160.79
CA LEU A 319 60.87 -79.08 -161.69
C LEU A 319 60.13 -78.25 -162.76
N VAL A 320 59.61 -77.09 -162.38
CA VAL A 320 58.82 -76.22 -163.27
C VAL A 320 59.69 -75.54 -164.36
N GLU A 321 60.94 -75.20 -164.06
CA GLU A 321 61.85 -74.61 -165.06
C GLU A 321 62.33 -75.60 -166.12
N LEU A 322 62.50 -76.89 -165.77
CA LEU A 322 62.90 -77.93 -166.72
C LEU A 322 61.75 -78.30 -167.68
N GLN A 323 60.49 -78.25 -167.22
CA GLN A 323 59.30 -78.53 -168.05
C GLN A 323 59.02 -77.45 -169.11
N LYS A 324 59.27 -76.16 -168.82
CA LYS A 324 59.08 -75.07 -169.80
C LYS A 324 60.09 -75.10 -170.95
N LYS A 325 61.34 -75.53 -170.71
CA LYS A 325 62.37 -75.66 -171.77
C LYS A 325 62.07 -76.77 -172.77
N VAL A 326 61.44 -77.87 -172.36
CA VAL A 326 61.04 -78.98 -173.25
C VAL A 326 59.92 -78.54 -174.20
N THR A 327 58.86 -77.91 -173.68
CA THR A 327 57.72 -77.45 -174.50
C THR A 327 58.06 -76.34 -175.52
N SER A 328 59.12 -75.55 -175.26
CA SER A 328 59.58 -74.50 -176.19
C SER A 328 60.46 -75.02 -177.32
N LEU A 329 61.14 -76.16 -177.13
CA LEU A 329 62.00 -76.76 -178.17
C LEU A 329 61.19 -77.63 -179.13
N GLU A 330 60.10 -78.24 -178.67
CA GLU A 330 59.20 -79.05 -179.51
C GLU A 330 58.41 -78.21 -180.54
N ARG A 331 58.02 -76.98 -180.19
CA ARG A 331 57.17 -76.14 -181.07
C ARG A 331 57.92 -75.33 -182.13
N ARG A 332 59.26 -75.29 -182.10
CA ARG A 332 60.10 -74.61 -183.11
C ARG A 332 60.58 -75.52 -184.24
N LEU A 333 60.34 -76.83 -184.17
CA LEU A 333 60.86 -77.80 -185.14
C LEU A 333 59.93 -78.08 -186.34
N GLN A 334 58.71 -77.54 -186.38
CA GLN A 334 57.74 -77.74 -187.48
C GLN A 334 57.23 -76.38 -187.99
N GLY A 335 57.78 -75.91 -189.11
CA GLY A 335 57.53 -74.57 -189.66
C GLY A 335 56.36 -74.47 -190.67
N ASN A 336 56.03 -73.20 -190.95
CA ASN A 336 55.10 -72.60 -191.93
C ASN A 336 53.63 -72.48 -191.51
N LEU A 337 53.20 -71.25 -191.21
CA LEU A 337 51.81 -70.84 -191.04
C LEU A 337 51.59 -69.43 -191.60
N SER A 338 50.41 -69.18 -192.17
CA SER A 338 50.10 -68.02 -193.04
C SER A 338 49.22 -66.97 -192.34
N GLN A 339 49.21 -65.74 -192.88
CA GLN A 339 48.71 -64.51 -192.24
C GLN A 339 47.30 -64.54 -191.62
N ASP A 340 46.41 -65.45 -192.02
CA ASP A 340 45.06 -65.55 -191.43
C ASP A 340 45.07 -66.09 -189.99
N GLU A 341 46.07 -66.88 -189.61
CA GLU A 341 46.14 -67.47 -188.25
C GLU A 341 46.64 -66.45 -187.21
N HIS A 342 47.40 -65.44 -187.62
CA HIS A 342 47.81 -64.34 -186.74
C HIS A 342 46.62 -63.46 -186.30
N LEU A 343 45.59 -63.31 -187.13
CA LEU A 343 44.43 -62.49 -186.79
C LEU A 343 43.50 -63.20 -185.79
N GLN A 344 43.44 -64.54 -185.85
CA GLN A 344 42.57 -65.34 -184.98
C GLN A 344 43.12 -65.46 -183.55
N GLU A 345 44.44 -65.52 -183.36
CA GLU A 345 45.07 -65.47 -182.03
C GLU A 345 44.85 -64.10 -181.35
N LEU A 346 44.93 -63.00 -182.11
CA LEU A 346 44.70 -61.64 -181.60
C LEU A 346 43.26 -61.41 -181.12
N LEU A 347 42.27 -61.98 -181.81
CA LEU A 347 40.87 -61.91 -181.38
C LEU A 347 40.60 -62.76 -180.12
N GLN A 348 41.31 -63.88 -179.97
CA GLN A 348 41.18 -64.74 -178.79
C GLN A 348 41.80 -64.08 -177.54
N GLU A 349 42.95 -63.40 -177.66
CA GLU A 349 43.54 -62.60 -176.58
C GLU A 349 42.65 -61.43 -176.14
N LYS A 350 41.97 -60.76 -177.08
CA LYS A 350 41.03 -59.68 -176.72
C LYS A 350 39.87 -60.20 -175.86
N SER A 351 39.29 -61.34 -176.23
CA SER A 351 38.14 -61.92 -175.50
C SER A 351 38.49 -62.35 -174.07
N SER A 352 39.70 -62.88 -173.84
CA SER A 352 40.13 -63.32 -172.51
C SER A 352 40.42 -62.12 -171.58
N LEU A 353 40.94 -61.02 -172.13
CA LEU A 353 41.14 -59.78 -171.38
C LEU A 353 39.82 -59.09 -171.01
N GLU A 354 38.82 -59.08 -171.90
CA GLU A 354 37.49 -58.53 -171.60
C GLU A 354 36.80 -59.32 -170.45
N GLN A 355 36.92 -60.65 -170.46
CA GLN A 355 36.35 -61.50 -169.41
C GLN A 355 37.02 -61.30 -168.04
N SER A 356 38.34 -61.09 -168.01
CA SER A 356 39.08 -60.80 -166.78
C SER A 356 38.70 -59.42 -166.20
N LEU A 357 38.52 -58.42 -167.07
CA LEU A 357 38.11 -57.07 -166.64
C LEU A 357 36.72 -57.07 -166.02
N ASP A 358 35.76 -57.80 -166.59
CA ASP A 358 34.40 -57.87 -166.03
C ASP A 358 34.35 -58.65 -164.70
N GLY A 359 35.19 -59.68 -164.53
CA GLY A 359 35.37 -60.37 -163.24
C GLY A 359 35.84 -59.42 -162.13
N THR A 360 36.89 -58.64 -162.40
CA THR A 360 37.41 -57.67 -161.41
C THR A 360 36.42 -56.56 -161.07
N ARG A 361 35.55 -56.15 -161.99
CA ARG A 361 34.49 -55.16 -161.73
C ARG A 361 33.38 -55.70 -160.83
N ALA A 362 33.00 -56.96 -160.98
CA ALA A 362 31.97 -57.59 -160.14
C ALA A 362 32.44 -57.72 -158.68
N GLU A 363 33.70 -58.11 -158.47
CA GLU A 363 34.30 -58.19 -157.14
C GLU A 363 34.37 -56.82 -156.45
N LEU A 364 34.77 -55.77 -157.19
CA LEU A 364 34.80 -54.40 -156.66
C LEU A 364 33.42 -53.87 -156.28
N LEU A 365 32.36 -54.24 -157.01
CA LEU A 365 30.99 -53.87 -156.68
C LEU A 365 30.50 -54.55 -155.40
N ALA A 366 30.80 -55.84 -155.21
CA ALA A 366 30.44 -56.57 -153.99
C ALA A 366 31.14 -56.00 -152.74
N VAL A 367 32.44 -55.71 -152.84
CA VAL A 367 33.17 -55.05 -151.74
C VAL A 367 32.59 -53.67 -151.42
N ARG A 368 32.13 -52.92 -152.43
CA ARG A 368 31.51 -51.60 -152.22
C ARG A 368 30.16 -51.70 -151.51
N THR A 369 29.34 -52.70 -151.84
CA THR A 369 28.03 -52.90 -151.17
C THR A 369 28.21 -53.34 -149.73
N ASP A 370 29.12 -54.29 -149.47
CA ASP A 370 29.41 -54.75 -148.11
C ASP A 370 29.95 -53.61 -147.24
N HIS A 371 30.80 -52.75 -147.82
CA HIS A 371 31.30 -51.57 -147.13
C HIS A 371 30.18 -50.54 -146.85
N ALA A 372 29.26 -50.33 -147.79
CA ALA A 372 28.12 -49.41 -147.59
C ALA A 372 27.17 -49.90 -146.49
N ASP A 373 26.92 -51.21 -146.41
CA ASP A 373 26.09 -51.82 -145.37
C ASP A 373 26.76 -51.73 -143.99
N ALA A 374 28.08 -51.97 -143.92
CA ALA A 374 28.86 -51.78 -142.70
C ALA A 374 28.84 -50.33 -142.21
N VAL A 375 29.00 -49.36 -143.12
CA VAL A 375 28.91 -47.92 -142.79
C VAL A 375 27.53 -47.57 -142.27
N SER A 376 26.46 -48.03 -142.92
CA SER A 376 25.08 -47.77 -142.49
C SER A 376 24.78 -48.34 -141.09
N SER A 377 25.31 -49.53 -140.78
CA SER A 377 25.19 -50.13 -139.44
C SER A 377 25.94 -49.34 -138.37
N LEU A 378 27.15 -48.87 -138.68
CA LEU A 378 27.93 -48.02 -137.79
C LEU A 378 27.24 -46.66 -137.55
N GLU A 379 26.70 -46.03 -138.57
CA GLU A 379 25.94 -44.77 -138.45
C GLU A 379 24.68 -44.93 -137.58
N ALA A 380 23.96 -46.04 -137.74
CA ALA A 380 22.81 -46.36 -136.90
C ALA A 380 23.22 -46.62 -135.43
N GLN A 381 24.36 -47.26 -135.20
CA GLN A 381 24.90 -47.47 -133.85
C GLN A 381 25.36 -46.16 -133.21
N VAL A 382 26.05 -45.29 -133.94
CA VAL A 382 26.45 -43.96 -133.48
C VAL A 382 25.22 -43.15 -133.10
N SER A 383 24.17 -43.16 -133.93
CA SER A 383 22.92 -42.44 -133.64
C SER A 383 22.25 -42.94 -132.35
N ARG A 384 22.20 -44.27 -132.13
CA ARG A 384 21.68 -44.84 -130.87
C ARG A 384 22.51 -44.43 -129.67
N MET A 385 23.85 -44.53 -129.76
CA MET A 385 24.76 -44.11 -128.70
C MET A 385 24.62 -42.62 -128.39
N SER A 386 24.46 -41.76 -129.40
CA SER A 386 24.21 -40.33 -129.21
C SER A 386 22.93 -40.07 -128.43
N VAL A 387 21.83 -40.78 -128.72
CA VAL A 387 20.58 -40.66 -127.94
C VAL A 387 20.80 -41.10 -126.50
N THR A 388 21.43 -42.26 -126.26
CA THR A 388 21.70 -42.75 -124.89
C THR A 388 22.60 -41.79 -124.10
N ILE A 389 23.59 -41.18 -124.76
CA ILE A 389 24.44 -40.15 -124.15
C ILE A 389 23.61 -38.93 -123.73
N THR A 390 22.69 -38.46 -124.59
CA THR A 390 21.82 -37.32 -124.22
C THR A 390 20.90 -37.64 -123.05
N GLU A 391 20.32 -38.85 -123.00
CA GLU A 391 19.49 -39.29 -121.88
C GLU A 391 20.29 -39.36 -120.57
N LEU A 392 21.49 -39.95 -120.59
CA LEU A 392 22.38 -39.99 -119.42
C LEU A 392 22.82 -38.59 -118.97
N GLN A 393 23.07 -37.66 -119.90
CA GLN A 393 23.38 -36.27 -119.58
C GLN A 393 22.21 -35.56 -118.89
N THR A 394 20.96 -35.82 -119.32
CA THR A 394 19.78 -35.25 -118.64
C THR A 394 19.57 -35.82 -117.24
N LEU A 395 19.75 -37.13 -117.06
CA LEU A 395 19.67 -37.77 -115.75
C LEU A 395 20.77 -37.28 -114.81
N LEU A 396 21.98 -37.09 -115.31
CA LEU A 396 23.09 -36.54 -114.54
C LEU A 396 22.77 -35.10 -114.07
N ARG A 397 22.24 -34.25 -114.95
CA ARG A 397 21.79 -32.90 -114.58
C ARG A 397 20.72 -32.91 -113.49
N HIS A 398 19.69 -33.75 -113.62
CA HIS A 398 18.67 -33.87 -112.57
C HIS A 398 19.23 -34.37 -111.25
N LYS A 399 20.18 -35.33 -111.30
CA LYS A 399 20.87 -35.81 -110.09
C LYS A 399 21.74 -34.71 -109.47
N ASP A 400 22.44 -33.92 -110.27
CA ASP A 400 23.26 -32.80 -109.80
C ASP A 400 22.40 -31.68 -109.20
N ASP A 401 21.26 -31.34 -109.81
CA ASP A 401 20.33 -30.33 -109.32
C ASP A 401 19.66 -30.78 -108.01
N SER A 402 19.23 -32.05 -107.92
CA SER A 402 18.71 -32.59 -106.66
C SER A 402 19.76 -32.60 -105.56
N SER A 403 21.00 -33.02 -105.87
CA SER A 403 22.12 -33.03 -104.91
C SER A 403 22.52 -31.62 -104.48
N ARG A 404 22.36 -30.62 -105.37
CA ARG A 404 22.56 -29.21 -105.03
C ARG A 404 21.47 -28.69 -104.10
N ALA A 405 20.20 -28.97 -104.39
CA ALA A 405 19.09 -28.58 -103.54
C ALA A 405 19.16 -29.21 -102.14
N TYR A 406 19.60 -30.46 -102.03
CA TYR A 406 19.86 -31.09 -100.72
C TYR A 406 20.99 -30.40 -99.97
N ARG A 407 22.12 -30.11 -100.64
CA ARG A 407 23.25 -29.38 -100.03
C ARG A 407 22.85 -27.99 -99.56
N GLU A 408 22.12 -27.22 -100.37
CA GLU A 408 21.66 -25.89 -99.98
C GLU A 408 20.74 -25.95 -98.74
N ARG A 409 19.84 -26.95 -98.66
CA ARG A 409 19.02 -27.15 -97.46
C ARG A 409 19.86 -27.51 -96.23
N THR A 410 20.82 -28.41 -96.37
CA THR A 410 21.70 -28.76 -95.24
C THR A 410 22.57 -27.59 -94.82
N ASP A 411 23.11 -26.82 -95.76
CA ASP A 411 23.97 -25.66 -95.49
C ASP A 411 23.17 -24.55 -94.79
N THR A 412 21.92 -24.28 -95.22
CA THR A 412 21.04 -23.33 -94.52
C THR A 412 20.70 -23.79 -93.10
N GLN A 413 20.49 -25.08 -92.89
CA GLN A 413 20.21 -25.64 -91.57
C GLN A 413 21.44 -25.60 -90.66
N ILE A 414 22.63 -25.88 -91.21
CA ILE A 414 23.91 -25.75 -90.50
C ILE A 414 24.13 -24.29 -90.10
N ALA A 415 23.95 -23.33 -91.02
CA ALA A 415 24.12 -21.91 -90.73
C ALA A 415 23.16 -21.41 -89.63
N GLN A 416 21.91 -21.90 -89.62
CA GLN A 416 20.94 -21.57 -88.57
C GLN A 416 21.37 -22.15 -87.20
N LEU A 417 21.85 -23.39 -87.16
CA LEU A 417 22.34 -24.00 -85.94
C LEU A 417 23.61 -23.30 -85.42
N GLU A 418 24.54 -22.95 -86.31
CA GLU A 418 25.74 -22.17 -85.96
C GLU A 418 25.37 -20.81 -85.36
N GLN A 419 24.42 -20.10 -85.97
CA GLN A 419 23.93 -18.83 -85.42
C GLN A 419 23.30 -19.02 -84.03
N GLN A 420 22.47 -20.05 -83.83
CA GLN A 420 21.88 -20.34 -82.52
C GLN A 420 22.94 -20.67 -81.47
N VAL A 421 24.00 -21.39 -81.84
CA VAL A 421 25.13 -21.69 -80.95
C VAL A 421 25.85 -20.40 -80.57
N VAL A 422 26.13 -19.50 -81.51
CA VAL A 422 26.76 -18.20 -81.22
C VAL A 422 25.89 -17.36 -80.29
N GLU A 423 24.58 -17.22 -80.58
CA GLU A 423 23.66 -16.48 -79.72
C GLU A 423 23.51 -17.09 -78.32
N SER A 424 23.61 -18.42 -78.21
CA SER A 424 23.62 -19.10 -76.90
C SER A 424 24.94 -18.88 -76.14
N SER A 425 26.06 -18.84 -76.86
CA SER A 425 27.39 -18.58 -76.31
C SER A 425 27.51 -17.15 -75.78
N GLU A 426 27.00 -16.16 -76.51
CA GLU A 426 26.94 -14.77 -76.06
C GLU A 426 26.05 -14.60 -74.83
N ARG A 427 24.89 -15.26 -74.80
CA ARG A 427 24.01 -15.28 -73.62
C ARG A 427 24.68 -15.92 -72.41
N LEU A 428 25.40 -17.03 -72.61
CA LEU A 428 26.18 -17.69 -71.57
C LEU A 428 27.29 -16.75 -71.03
N SER A 429 28.01 -16.08 -71.92
CA SER A 429 29.07 -15.13 -71.56
C SER A 429 28.52 -13.96 -70.73
N SER A 430 27.39 -13.38 -71.14
CA SER A 430 26.72 -12.33 -70.37
C SER A 430 26.25 -12.82 -69.00
N ALA A 431 25.69 -14.02 -68.92
CA ALA A 431 25.28 -14.63 -67.66
C ALA A 431 26.48 -14.91 -66.74
N GLN A 432 27.58 -15.41 -67.28
CA GLN A 432 28.83 -15.63 -66.55
C GLN A 432 29.39 -14.32 -65.99
N GLN A 433 29.38 -13.24 -66.77
CA GLN A 433 29.80 -11.92 -66.29
C GLN A 433 28.92 -11.43 -65.13
N GLN A 434 27.59 -11.55 -65.25
CA GLN A 434 26.67 -11.16 -64.17
C GLN A 434 26.86 -12.00 -62.89
N ILE A 435 27.18 -13.29 -63.03
CA ILE A 435 27.50 -14.15 -61.89
C ILE A 435 28.79 -13.69 -61.21
N ALA A 436 29.83 -13.37 -61.98
CA ALA A 436 31.10 -12.87 -61.44
C ALA A 436 30.93 -11.53 -60.70
N GLU A 437 30.16 -10.59 -61.26
CA GLU A 437 29.84 -9.31 -60.61
C GLU A 437 29.04 -9.51 -59.31
N LYS A 438 28.09 -10.46 -59.30
CA LYS A 438 27.33 -10.80 -58.08
C LYS A 438 28.20 -11.48 -57.03
N GLN A 439 29.13 -12.35 -57.43
CA GLN A 439 30.09 -12.99 -56.52
C GLN A 439 30.99 -11.94 -55.86
N GLN A 440 31.55 -11.01 -56.64
CA GLN A 440 32.38 -9.92 -56.10
C GLN A 440 31.61 -9.03 -55.09
N ASN A 441 30.35 -8.72 -55.39
CA ASN A 441 29.51 -7.95 -54.47
C ASN A 441 29.17 -8.74 -53.20
N MET A 442 28.98 -10.06 -53.31
CA MET A 442 28.74 -10.93 -52.16
C MET A 442 29.97 -10.99 -51.25
N GLU A 443 31.17 -11.17 -51.81
CA GLU A 443 32.44 -11.16 -51.08
C GLU A 443 32.67 -9.82 -50.37
N LYS A 444 32.34 -8.69 -51.02
CA LYS A 444 32.44 -7.37 -50.40
C LYS A 444 31.51 -7.23 -49.19
N LEU A 445 30.25 -7.64 -49.33
CA LEU A 445 29.27 -7.60 -48.24
C LEU A 445 29.62 -8.56 -47.10
N GLU A 446 30.20 -9.71 -47.41
CA GLU A 446 30.74 -10.63 -46.41
C GLU A 446 31.92 -10.02 -45.65
N GLY A 447 32.83 -9.34 -46.36
CA GLY A 447 33.91 -8.56 -45.75
C GLY A 447 33.40 -7.49 -44.79
N GLU A 448 32.42 -6.68 -45.22
CA GLU A 448 31.80 -5.65 -44.38
C GLU A 448 31.10 -6.24 -43.14
N ARG A 449 30.33 -7.32 -43.31
CA ARG A 449 29.70 -8.04 -42.19
C ARG A 449 30.73 -8.65 -41.23
N SER A 450 31.85 -9.16 -41.75
CA SER A 450 32.91 -9.73 -40.92
C SER A 450 33.60 -8.66 -40.08
N ALA A 451 33.82 -7.47 -40.64
CA ALA A 451 34.38 -6.32 -39.94
C ALA A 451 33.42 -5.79 -38.87
N GLU A 452 32.13 -5.68 -39.18
CA GLU A 452 31.11 -5.27 -38.21
C GLU A 452 30.97 -6.28 -37.06
N LYS A 453 31.01 -7.58 -37.37
CA LYS A 453 31.03 -8.64 -36.36
C LYS A 453 32.27 -8.52 -35.46
N ALA A 454 33.46 -8.34 -36.03
CA ALA A 454 34.69 -8.18 -35.25
C ALA A 454 34.64 -6.95 -34.34
N PHE A 455 34.04 -5.84 -34.80
CA PHE A 455 33.83 -4.63 -33.99
C PHE A 455 32.86 -4.87 -32.82
N LEU A 456 31.75 -5.56 -33.07
CA LEU A 456 30.79 -5.91 -32.02
C LEU A 456 31.38 -6.89 -31.01
N ASP A 457 32.12 -7.90 -31.46
CA ASP A 457 32.83 -8.84 -30.60
C ASP A 457 33.86 -8.12 -29.72
N GLN A 458 34.55 -7.11 -30.25
CA GLN A 458 35.45 -6.27 -29.47
C GLN A 458 34.70 -5.45 -28.40
N GLN A 459 33.57 -4.83 -28.74
CA GLN A 459 32.74 -4.11 -27.76
C GLN A 459 32.21 -5.03 -26.65
N LEU A 460 31.74 -6.22 -27.01
CA LEU A 460 31.27 -7.22 -26.05
C LEU A 460 32.40 -7.64 -25.11
N SER A 461 33.60 -7.90 -25.62
CA SER A 461 34.76 -8.27 -24.80
C SER A 461 35.12 -7.19 -23.76
N LEU A 462 35.03 -5.91 -24.16
CA LEU A 462 35.28 -4.78 -23.27
C LEU A 462 34.21 -4.66 -22.19
N LEU A 463 32.94 -4.84 -22.57
CA LEU A 463 31.80 -4.77 -21.65
C LEU A 463 31.82 -5.92 -20.64
N GLU A 464 32.21 -7.12 -21.09
CA GLU A 464 32.43 -8.28 -20.22
C GLU A 464 33.58 -8.05 -19.25
N GLN A 465 34.70 -7.47 -19.71
CA GLN A 465 35.82 -7.14 -18.84
C GLN A 465 35.41 -6.14 -17.76
N GLN A 466 34.71 -5.06 -18.13
CA GLN A 466 34.20 -4.08 -17.16
C GLN A 466 33.23 -4.70 -16.15
N SER A 467 32.42 -5.65 -16.59
CA SER A 467 31.48 -6.36 -15.72
C SER A 467 32.22 -7.30 -14.75
N ARG A 468 33.26 -8.01 -15.22
CA ARG A 468 34.14 -8.83 -14.37
C ARG A 468 34.89 -7.98 -13.35
N GLU A 469 35.41 -6.82 -13.74
CA GLU A 469 36.09 -5.90 -12.81
C GLU A 469 35.13 -5.35 -11.74
N LYS A 470 33.90 -5.00 -12.12
CA LYS A 470 32.86 -4.58 -11.15
C LYS A 470 32.48 -5.71 -10.21
N MET A 471 32.36 -6.93 -10.72
CA MET A 471 32.07 -8.13 -9.93
C MET A 471 33.17 -8.38 -8.90
N SER A 472 34.43 -8.37 -9.31
CA SER A 472 35.59 -8.52 -8.42
C SER A 472 35.61 -7.44 -7.32
N ARG A 473 35.34 -6.17 -7.66
CA ARG A 473 35.25 -5.09 -6.64
C ARG A 473 34.12 -5.32 -5.63
N LEU A 474 32.98 -5.83 -6.10
CA LEU A 474 31.86 -6.16 -5.24
C LEU A 474 32.17 -7.37 -4.36
N GLU A 475 32.82 -8.40 -4.90
CA GLU A 475 33.28 -9.56 -4.15
C GLU A 475 34.27 -9.17 -3.04
N ASP A 476 35.23 -8.29 -3.34
CA ASP A 476 36.16 -7.75 -2.34
C ASP A 476 35.44 -6.97 -1.23
N CYS A 477 34.42 -6.17 -1.60
CA CYS A 477 33.63 -5.41 -0.65
C CYS A 477 32.73 -6.32 0.22
N VAL A 478 32.17 -7.38 -0.36
CA VAL A 478 31.44 -8.40 0.40
C VAL A 478 32.38 -9.13 1.35
N ALA A 479 33.58 -9.49 0.92
CA ALA A 479 34.58 -10.13 1.78
C ALA A 479 35.00 -9.23 2.95
N SER A 480 35.19 -7.93 2.71
CA SER A 480 35.50 -6.97 3.79
C SER A 480 34.35 -6.84 4.79
N LEU A 481 33.11 -6.70 4.31
CA LEU A 481 31.92 -6.62 5.16
C LEU A 481 31.68 -7.93 5.95
N GLN A 482 32.03 -9.08 5.36
CA GLN A 482 31.92 -10.36 6.02
C GLN A 482 32.95 -10.52 7.14
N LYS A 483 34.16 -9.96 6.96
CA LYS A 483 35.18 -9.85 8.00
C LYS A 483 34.73 -8.93 9.13
N ASP A 484 34.15 -7.77 8.81
CA ASP A 484 33.62 -6.84 9.82
C ASP A 484 32.44 -7.44 10.59
N LYS A 485 31.59 -8.21 9.92
CA LYS A 485 30.53 -8.97 10.58
C LYS A 485 31.11 -9.99 11.57
N GLN A 486 32.16 -10.73 11.20
CA GLN A 486 32.80 -11.69 12.09
C GLN A 486 33.42 -11.01 13.31
N THR A 487 34.09 -9.87 13.15
CA THR A 487 34.69 -9.13 14.27
C THR A 487 33.64 -8.57 15.22
N LEU A 488 32.50 -8.10 14.70
CA LEU A 488 31.36 -7.68 15.51
C LEU A 488 30.72 -8.86 16.24
N GLN A 489 30.60 -10.02 15.60
CA GLN A 489 30.08 -11.24 16.23
C GLN A 489 30.97 -11.72 17.38
N THR A 490 32.29 -11.70 17.21
CA THR A 490 33.21 -12.03 18.32
C THR A 490 33.08 -11.04 19.47
N ARG A 491 32.93 -9.74 19.17
CA ARG A 491 32.76 -8.72 20.20
C ARG A 491 31.43 -8.83 20.95
N LEU A 492 30.36 -9.23 20.27
CA LEU A 492 29.07 -9.54 20.90
C LEU A 492 29.18 -10.77 21.82
N ALA A 493 29.89 -11.81 21.40
CA ALA A 493 30.13 -12.97 22.25
C ALA A 493 30.95 -12.63 23.51
N ASP A 494 31.95 -11.75 23.38
CA ASP A 494 32.73 -11.27 24.53
C ASP A 494 31.89 -10.44 25.50
N LEU A 495 31.03 -9.55 24.99
CA LEU A 495 30.10 -8.76 25.81
C LEU A 495 29.06 -9.64 26.50
N ASP A 496 28.53 -10.66 25.82
CA ASP A 496 27.60 -11.63 26.40
C ASP A 496 28.26 -12.44 27.52
N LYS A 497 29.53 -12.82 27.35
CA LYS A 497 30.33 -13.46 28.39
C LYS A 497 30.53 -12.53 29.61
N GLN A 498 30.84 -11.25 29.38
CA GLN A 498 30.96 -10.26 30.45
C GLN A 498 29.64 -10.04 31.20
N MET A 499 28.52 -9.99 30.47
CA MET A 499 27.19 -9.88 31.07
C MET A 499 26.87 -11.08 31.96
N ASN A 500 27.15 -12.30 31.47
CA ASN A 500 26.95 -13.52 32.23
C ASN A 500 27.85 -13.60 33.49
N GLU A 501 29.08 -13.09 33.41
CA GLU A 501 29.97 -12.94 34.58
C GLU A 501 29.39 -11.95 35.60
N VAL A 502 28.92 -10.78 35.18
CA VAL A 502 28.28 -9.79 36.06
C VAL A 502 27.01 -10.35 36.71
N ASP A 503 26.18 -11.07 35.96
CA ASP A 503 24.98 -11.74 36.48
C ASP A 503 25.32 -12.83 37.51
N SER A 504 26.40 -13.57 37.29
CA SER A 504 26.87 -14.59 38.25
C SER A 504 27.36 -13.94 39.56
N VAL A 505 28.07 -12.81 39.47
CA VAL A 505 28.52 -12.04 40.63
C VAL A 505 27.34 -11.42 41.37
N LEU A 506 26.35 -10.88 40.64
CA LEU A 506 25.13 -10.36 41.25
C LEU A 506 24.35 -11.45 41.98
N LYS A 507 24.19 -12.63 41.39
CA LYS A 507 23.56 -13.78 42.04
C LYS A 507 24.27 -14.16 43.34
N GLN A 508 25.60 -14.25 43.30
CA GLN A 508 26.40 -14.53 44.48
C GLN A 508 26.21 -13.46 45.57
N ARG A 509 26.20 -12.17 45.20
CA ARG A 509 25.95 -11.07 46.15
C ARG A 509 24.54 -11.06 46.72
N THR A 510 23.53 -11.45 45.93
CA THR A 510 22.16 -11.60 46.44
C THR A 510 22.02 -12.79 47.38
N GLU A 511 22.72 -13.90 47.12
CA GLU A 511 22.75 -15.07 48.01
C GLU A 511 23.48 -14.75 49.33
N GLU A 512 24.58 -13.99 49.28
CA GLU A 512 25.29 -13.50 50.47
C GLU A 512 24.42 -12.54 51.30
N LEU A 513 23.69 -11.62 50.65
CA LEU A 513 22.75 -10.73 51.34
C LEU A 513 21.62 -11.51 52.03
N GLU A 514 21.08 -12.53 51.36
CA GLU A 514 20.03 -13.36 51.95
C GLU A 514 20.57 -14.21 53.11
N GLN A 515 21.80 -14.72 53.02
CA GLN A 515 22.48 -15.35 54.16
C GLN A 515 22.67 -14.40 55.34
N CYS A 516 23.15 -13.17 55.10
CA CYS A 516 23.25 -12.15 56.15
C CYS A 516 21.89 -11.79 56.75
N ARG A 517 20.82 -11.80 55.95
CA ARG A 517 19.45 -11.53 56.39
C ARG A 517 18.89 -12.67 57.25
N VAL A 518 19.17 -13.91 56.89
CA VAL A 518 18.85 -15.09 57.70
C VAL A 518 19.65 -15.09 59.00
N GLU A 519 20.92 -14.70 58.97
CA GLU A 519 21.75 -14.57 60.18
C GLU A 519 21.28 -13.41 61.09
N LEU A 520 20.83 -12.30 60.50
CA LEU A 520 20.21 -11.21 61.25
C LEU A 520 18.91 -11.67 61.91
N ASN A 521 18.05 -12.37 61.16
CA ASN A 521 16.81 -12.94 61.67
C ASN A 521 17.08 -13.98 62.77
N SER A 522 18.13 -14.80 62.65
CA SER A 522 18.51 -15.77 63.68
C SER A 522 19.03 -15.08 64.96
N ARG A 523 19.80 -14.00 64.82
CA ARG A 523 20.20 -13.13 65.95
C ARG A 523 19.03 -12.38 66.57
N GLN A 524 18.04 -11.99 65.76
CA GLN A 524 16.81 -11.36 66.24
C GLN A 524 15.93 -12.37 67.00
N THR A 525 15.83 -13.61 66.53
CA THR A 525 15.20 -14.69 67.30
C THR A 525 15.95 -15.02 68.60
N LEU A 526 17.28 -15.07 68.59
CA LEU A 526 18.09 -15.22 69.80
C LEU A 526 17.90 -14.05 70.77
N SER A 527 17.77 -12.82 70.27
CA SER A 527 17.47 -11.65 71.10
C SER A 527 16.06 -11.73 71.71
N THR A 528 15.06 -12.24 70.99
CA THR A 528 13.73 -12.50 71.54
C THR A 528 13.69 -13.67 72.53
N GLU A 529 14.55 -14.68 72.36
CA GLU A 529 14.72 -15.78 73.33
C GLU A 529 15.46 -15.33 74.58
N ILE A 530 16.46 -14.45 74.47
CA ILE A 530 17.12 -13.78 75.59
C ILE A 530 16.11 -12.88 76.34
N ALA A 531 15.23 -12.16 75.61
CA ALA A 531 14.16 -11.37 76.23
C ALA A 531 13.16 -12.26 76.98
N LYS A 532 12.74 -13.40 76.39
CA LYS A 532 11.91 -14.40 77.06
C LYS A 532 12.60 -15.04 78.27
N ALA A 533 13.90 -15.33 78.19
CA ALA A 533 14.68 -15.86 79.31
C ALA A 533 14.86 -14.85 80.45
N LEU A 534 14.95 -13.54 80.12
CA LEU A 534 14.93 -12.43 81.09
C LEU A 534 13.55 -12.25 81.73
N GLU A 535 12.46 -12.51 80.99
CA GLU A 535 11.08 -12.48 81.50
C GLU A 535 10.73 -13.73 82.34
N GLU A 536 11.30 -14.88 82.01
CA GLU A 536 11.23 -16.13 82.79
C GLU A 536 12.04 -16.03 84.08
N THR A 537 13.24 -15.41 84.06
CA THR A 537 14.01 -15.10 85.28
C THR A 537 13.36 -13.99 86.11
N ARG A 538 12.61 -13.06 85.50
CA ARG A 538 11.76 -12.08 86.21
C ARG A 538 10.56 -12.76 86.89
N ARG A 539 9.89 -13.73 86.24
CA ARG A 539 8.82 -14.55 86.85
C ARG A 539 9.32 -15.47 87.96
N GLN A 540 10.52 -16.05 87.82
CA GLN A 540 11.16 -16.86 88.87
C GLN A 540 11.61 -15.99 90.06
N LYS A 541 12.04 -14.73 89.81
CA LYS A 541 12.33 -13.72 90.84
C LYS A 541 11.05 -13.26 91.57
N GLU A 542 9.96 -13.03 90.85
CA GLU A 542 8.64 -12.66 91.41
C GLU A 542 8.01 -13.80 92.24
N GLY A 543 8.21 -15.06 91.85
CA GLY A 543 7.79 -16.26 92.59
C GLY A 543 8.64 -16.59 93.84
N LEU A 544 9.94 -16.32 93.82
CA LEU A 544 10.81 -16.42 95.00
C LEU A 544 10.60 -15.22 95.96
N GLN A 545 10.17 -14.05 95.46
CA GLN A 545 9.76 -12.91 96.28
C GLN A 545 8.41 -13.09 96.99
N THR A 546 7.50 -13.93 96.48
CA THR A 546 6.24 -14.28 97.17
C THR A 546 6.46 -15.30 98.30
N GLN A 547 7.35 -16.27 98.12
CA GLN A 547 7.72 -17.24 99.18
C GLN A 547 8.58 -16.62 100.30
N VAL A 548 9.38 -15.58 100.01
CA VAL A 548 10.11 -14.80 101.04
C VAL A 548 9.19 -13.81 101.78
N ALA A 549 8.10 -13.35 101.15
CA ALA A 549 7.09 -12.51 101.81
C ALA A 549 6.21 -13.31 102.81
N GLU A 550 5.86 -14.56 102.49
CA GLU A 550 5.06 -15.43 103.36
C GLU A 550 5.85 -15.93 104.60
N LEU A 551 7.16 -16.18 104.48
CA LEU A 551 8.02 -16.53 105.62
C LEU A 551 8.45 -15.31 106.46
N SER A 552 8.43 -14.09 105.90
CA SER A 552 8.67 -12.84 106.63
C SER A 552 7.44 -12.37 107.43
N ALA A 553 6.23 -12.63 106.93
CA ALA A 553 4.97 -12.32 107.63
C ALA A 553 4.74 -13.17 108.90
N ALA A 554 5.20 -14.44 108.90
CA ALA A 554 5.10 -15.31 110.08
C ALA A 554 6.09 -14.97 111.21
N LEU A 555 7.23 -14.34 110.89
CA LEU A 555 8.22 -13.87 111.86
C LEU A 555 7.86 -12.48 112.44
N GLN A 556 7.20 -11.63 111.65
CA GLN A 556 6.81 -10.26 112.05
C GLN A 556 5.59 -10.22 112.99
N SER A 557 4.68 -11.20 112.89
CA SER A 557 3.57 -11.39 113.84
C SER A 557 4.04 -11.72 115.27
N SER A 558 5.18 -12.41 115.41
CA SER A 558 5.74 -12.76 116.73
C SER A 558 6.49 -11.57 117.38
N GLN A 559 6.94 -10.60 116.58
CA GLN A 559 7.66 -9.40 117.06
C GLN A 559 6.73 -8.24 117.47
N GLN A 560 5.48 -8.21 116.98
CA GLN A 560 4.49 -7.15 117.29
C GLN A 560 3.73 -7.37 118.60
N GLU A 561 3.72 -8.58 119.17
CA GLU A 561 3.22 -8.82 120.54
C GLU A 561 4.11 -8.18 121.63
N VAL A 562 5.33 -7.74 121.29
CA VAL A 562 6.24 -7.05 122.23
C VAL A 562 6.24 -5.52 122.05
N THR A 563 5.77 -4.96 120.92
CA THR A 563 5.70 -3.48 120.71
C THR A 563 4.29 -2.90 120.75
N ALA A 564 3.23 -3.71 120.84
CA ALA A 564 1.84 -3.28 121.03
C ALA A 564 1.59 -2.40 122.29
N VAL A 565 2.59 -2.21 123.17
CA VAL A 565 2.48 -1.35 124.36
C VAL A 565 3.21 0.00 124.19
N THR A 566 3.96 0.21 123.10
CA THR A 566 4.61 1.51 122.80
C THR A 566 3.66 2.55 122.19
N GLU A 567 2.39 2.18 122.01
CA GLU A 567 1.16 2.97 121.75
C GLU A 567 1.05 4.34 122.47
N LYS A 568 1.84 4.59 123.49
CA LYS A 568 1.67 5.67 124.48
C LYS A 568 1.48 7.11 123.99
N LEU A 569 2.34 7.58 123.09
CA LEU A 569 3.06 8.81 123.47
C LEU A 569 2.99 10.05 122.55
N ALA A 570 2.70 10.02 121.24
CA ALA A 570 3.06 11.22 120.45
C ALA A 570 2.22 11.57 119.20
N LEU A 571 0.91 11.34 119.10
CA LEU A 571 -0.11 12.17 119.79
C LEU A 571 0.27 13.56 120.30
N ARG A 572 1.39 14.15 119.88
CA ARG A 572 1.90 15.37 120.47
C ARG A 572 2.28 16.47 119.50
N GLU A 573 2.44 16.22 118.20
CA GLU A 573 3.11 17.27 117.40
C GLU A 573 2.57 17.40 115.97
N GLU A 574 1.27 17.32 115.69
CA GLU A 574 0.34 18.45 115.88
C GLU A 574 0.86 19.88 115.58
N ASP A 575 2.14 20.17 115.60
CA ASP A 575 2.62 21.53 115.72
C ASP A 575 3.04 22.19 114.41
N ILE A 576 3.10 21.47 113.30
CA ILE A 576 3.78 22.06 112.13
C ILE A 576 3.10 21.60 110.83
N ARG A 577 1.95 22.12 110.40
CA ARG A 577 1.32 23.44 110.61
C ARG A 577 2.16 24.66 110.17
N SER A 578 3.46 24.53 109.85
CA SER A 578 4.27 25.67 109.37
C SER A 578 4.64 25.65 107.89
N LEU A 579 4.43 24.55 107.16
CA LEU A 579 4.75 24.50 105.71
C LEU A 579 3.53 24.74 104.80
N GLN A 580 2.40 25.16 105.40
CA GLN A 580 1.61 26.23 104.79
C GLN A 580 2.50 27.49 104.78
N ASN A 581 3.11 27.85 103.64
CA ASN A 581 3.51 29.22 103.24
C ASN A 581 4.48 29.23 102.04
N GLU A 582 5.27 28.17 101.78
CA GLU A 582 6.21 28.18 100.63
C GLU A 582 5.56 27.89 99.27
N VAL A 583 4.30 27.42 99.26
CA VAL A 583 3.44 27.40 98.08
C VAL A 583 3.26 28.79 97.43
N GLN A 584 3.60 29.91 98.07
CA GLN A 584 3.40 31.26 97.50
C GLN A 584 4.54 31.82 96.62
N GLY A 585 5.72 31.20 96.53
CA GLY A 585 6.90 31.90 95.97
C GLY A 585 7.33 31.53 94.55
N ARG A 586 7.27 30.26 94.13
CA ARG A 586 7.91 29.80 92.87
C ARG A 586 6.95 29.61 91.69
N GLN A 587 5.71 30.00 91.89
CA GLN A 587 4.64 30.16 90.90
C GLN A 587 4.78 31.46 90.09
N ALA A 588 6.00 31.81 89.66
CA ALA A 588 6.25 33.01 88.85
C ALA A 588 7.34 32.87 87.77
N SER A 589 8.26 31.89 87.85
CA SER A 589 9.49 31.91 87.04
C SER A 589 9.74 30.70 86.13
N LEU A 590 8.87 29.68 86.14
CA LEU A 590 9.01 28.51 85.24
C LEU A 590 8.21 28.66 83.93
N VAL A 591 7.32 29.66 83.85
CA VAL A 591 6.56 29.99 82.64
C VAL A 591 7.46 30.58 81.53
N GLU A 592 8.57 31.25 81.85
CA GLU A 592 9.34 31.98 80.83
C GLU A 592 10.29 31.12 79.97
N VAL A 593 10.77 29.96 80.44
CA VAL A 593 11.82 29.19 79.72
C VAL A 593 11.25 27.98 78.96
N GLN A 594 9.99 27.63 79.21
CA GLN A 594 9.31 26.54 78.51
C GLN A 594 8.70 26.97 77.16
N GLU A 595 8.51 28.27 76.94
CA GLU A 595 7.87 28.84 75.74
C GLU A 595 8.76 28.94 74.49
N GLU A 596 10.09 28.87 74.59
CA GLU A 596 10.95 29.19 73.44
C GLU A 596 11.37 27.98 72.59
N ALA A 597 11.35 26.75 73.12
CA ALA A 597 11.79 25.57 72.37
C ALA A 597 10.64 24.78 71.71
N GLU A 598 9.40 24.91 72.21
CA GLU A 598 8.19 24.40 71.54
C GLU A 598 7.87 25.18 70.24
N ARG A 599 8.40 26.41 70.09
CA ARG A 599 8.12 27.30 68.95
C ARG A 599 8.64 26.84 67.58
N LEU A 600 9.64 25.96 67.47
CA LEU A 600 10.25 25.65 66.16
C LEU A 600 10.03 24.20 65.66
N ARG A 601 9.49 23.30 66.49
CA ARG A 601 8.99 22.00 66.03
C ARG A 601 7.48 21.97 65.75
N ALA A 602 6.71 22.89 66.35
CA ALA A 602 5.29 23.05 66.04
C ALA A 602 5.01 23.59 64.63
N GLN A 603 5.94 24.31 63.98
CA GLN A 603 5.66 25.03 62.73
C GLN A 603 5.61 24.18 61.44
N LEU A 604 6.03 22.90 61.45
CA LEU A 604 5.97 22.02 60.27
C LEU A 604 4.92 20.90 60.40
N GLU A 605 4.56 20.49 61.63
CA GLU A 605 3.32 19.73 61.89
C GLU A 605 2.07 20.61 61.74
N GLN A 606 2.18 21.94 61.89
CA GLN A 606 1.08 22.89 61.70
C GLN A 606 0.55 22.93 60.25
N VAL A 607 1.38 22.78 59.20
CA VAL A 607 0.90 22.99 57.81
C VAL A 607 0.10 21.80 57.24
N GLU A 608 0.39 20.57 57.68
CA GLU A 608 -0.35 19.37 57.22
C GLU A 608 -1.57 19.06 58.09
N LEU A 609 -1.56 19.43 59.38
CA LEU A 609 -2.75 19.40 60.24
C LEU A 609 -3.69 20.59 59.96
N ASP A 610 -3.21 21.72 59.40
CA ASP A 610 -4.01 22.89 59.00
C ASP A 610 -4.95 22.63 57.80
N LYS A 611 -4.71 21.60 56.97
CA LYS A 611 -5.62 21.27 55.86
C LYS A 611 -6.77 20.33 56.26
N ASP A 612 -6.52 19.41 57.18
CA ASP A 612 -7.55 18.49 57.68
C ASP A 612 -8.32 19.07 58.89
N SER A 613 -7.74 20.02 59.62
CA SER A 613 -8.44 20.85 60.60
C SER A 613 -9.27 21.98 59.96
N GLN A 614 -8.92 22.52 58.78
CA GLN A 614 -9.78 23.47 58.04
C GLN A 614 -11.10 22.85 57.53
N VAL A 615 -11.15 21.53 57.29
CA VAL A 615 -12.38 20.85 56.83
C VAL A 615 -13.29 20.40 57.99
N THR A 616 -12.73 20.28 59.20
CA THR A 616 -13.47 19.97 60.43
C THR A 616 -13.84 21.24 61.21
N SER A 617 -13.01 22.29 61.18
CA SER A 617 -13.34 23.63 61.69
C SER A 617 -14.42 24.32 60.84
N LEU A 618 -14.44 24.20 59.51
CA LEU A 618 -15.55 24.74 58.69
C LEU A 618 -16.89 24.01 58.91
N LYS A 619 -16.89 22.84 59.58
CA LYS A 619 -18.10 22.08 59.96
C LYS A 619 -18.52 22.30 61.43
N GLU A 620 -17.58 22.61 62.33
CA GLU A 620 -17.87 22.98 63.73
C GLU A 620 -18.02 24.50 63.93
N GLU A 621 -17.44 25.35 63.09
CA GLU A 621 -17.72 26.80 62.96
C GLU A 621 -19.11 27.03 62.35
N LEU A 622 -19.66 26.12 61.53
CA LEU A 622 -21.08 26.16 61.12
C LEU A 622 -22.03 25.80 62.29
N LEU A 623 -21.57 25.01 63.27
CA LEU A 623 -22.36 24.61 64.45
C LEU A 623 -22.21 25.60 65.61
N THR A 624 -21.05 26.24 65.77
CA THR A 624 -20.77 27.26 66.79
C THR A 624 -21.11 28.68 66.33
N GLN A 625 -21.11 29.01 65.02
CA GLN A 625 -21.77 30.22 64.50
C GLN A 625 -23.31 30.12 64.54
N THR A 626 -23.87 28.90 64.71
CA THR A 626 -25.30 28.70 64.99
C THR A 626 -25.64 28.80 66.49
N GLN A 627 -24.67 28.70 67.41
CA GLN A 627 -24.89 28.84 68.88
C GLN A 627 -24.26 30.09 69.52
N GLN A 628 -23.33 30.79 68.85
CA GLN A 628 -22.87 32.14 69.23
C GLN A 628 -23.80 33.23 68.70
N LEU A 629 -24.66 32.93 67.72
CA LEU A 629 -25.81 33.77 67.34
C LEU A 629 -26.80 33.94 68.51
N ASP A 630 -26.90 32.94 69.41
CA ASP A 630 -27.78 32.96 70.59
C ASP A 630 -27.16 33.66 71.83
N SER A 631 -25.85 33.92 71.86
CA SER A 631 -25.15 34.63 72.95
C SER A 631 -24.79 36.08 72.60
N CYS A 632 -24.49 36.35 71.33
CA CYS A 632 -24.32 37.72 70.82
C CYS A 632 -25.64 38.50 70.77
N GLN A 633 -26.81 37.84 70.81
CA GLN A 633 -28.10 38.47 71.04
C GLN A 633 -28.31 38.92 72.52
N ALA A 634 -27.53 38.41 73.49
CA ALA A 634 -27.69 38.72 74.93
C ALA A 634 -26.64 39.70 75.50
N ARG A 635 -25.53 39.98 74.78
CA ARG A 635 -24.52 40.99 75.19
C ARG A 635 -24.63 42.32 74.43
N ILE A 636 -25.30 42.34 73.27
CA ILE A 636 -25.69 43.58 72.60
C ILE A 636 -26.70 44.38 73.45
N SER A 637 -27.55 43.70 74.24
CA SER A 637 -28.50 44.33 75.16
C SER A 637 -27.92 44.88 76.48
N TYR A 638 -26.63 44.65 76.80
CA TYR A 638 -25.99 45.20 78.01
C TYR A 638 -24.95 46.29 77.69
N LEU A 639 -24.43 46.34 76.46
CA LEU A 639 -23.49 47.38 76.00
C LEU A 639 -24.20 48.58 75.33
N GLU A 640 -25.50 48.50 75.07
CA GLU A 640 -26.35 49.66 74.77
C GLU A 640 -26.66 50.52 76.02
N VAL A 641 -26.45 49.99 77.25
CA VAL A 641 -26.73 50.71 78.51
C VAL A 641 -25.49 51.42 79.10
N GLU A 642 -24.27 51.02 78.75
CA GLU A 642 -23.04 51.61 79.34
C GLU A 642 -22.37 52.67 78.45
N VAL A 643 -22.64 52.63 77.13
CA VAL A 643 -22.24 53.68 76.17
C VAL A 643 -23.14 54.92 76.26
N GLU A 644 -24.26 54.85 76.98
CA GLU A 644 -25.10 56.01 77.34
C GLU A 644 -24.62 56.72 78.63
N THR A 645 -23.58 56.22 79.32
CA THR A 645 -23.13 56.76 80.62
C THR A 645 -21.69 57.31 80.70
N LEU A 646 -20.84 57.16 79.68
CA LEU A 646 -19.46 57.71 79.73
C LEU A 646 -19.05 58.47 78.46
N THR A 647 -19.99 59.22 77.89
CA THR A 647 -19.72 60.38 77.01
C THR A 647 -19.64 61.67 77.84
N GLU A 648 -19.00 61.58 79.00
CA GLU A 648 -18.58 62.71 79.85
C GLU A 648 -17.30 62.27 80.57
N GLN A 649 -16.14 62.45 79.93
CA GLN A 649 -14.92 63.00 80.56
C GLN A 649 -13.69 62.93 79.64
N LEU A 650 -13.27 64.13 79.23
CA LEU A 650 -11.89 64.58 79.00
C LEU A 650 -11.07 63.99 77.83
N HIS A 651 -11.12 64.74 76.72
CA HIS A 651 -9.99 65.41 76.08
C HIS A 651 -8.57 65.20 76.67
N SER A 652 -7.59 64.91 75.80
CA SER A 652 -6.45 65.79 75.44
C SER A 652 -5.07 65.09 75.34
N HIS A 653 -4.23 65.65 74.45
CA HIS A 653 -2.77 65.47 74.31
C HIS A 653 -2.28 64.15 73.65
N SER A 654 -1.19 64.05 72.89
CA SER A 654 -0.22 64.95 72.23
C SER A 654 0.92 64.04 71.71
N VAL A 655 1.68 64.47 70.69
CA VAL A 655 3.04 64.01 70.28
C VAL A 655 3.11 62.74 69.38
N VAL A 656 3.51 62.76 68.08
CA VAL A 656 4.77 63.05 67.29
C VAL A 656 5.68 61.81 67.05
N CYS A 657 6.24 61.74 65.81
CA CYS A 657 7.46 61.05 65.29
C CYS A 657 7.27 59.63 64.72
N GLU A 658 7.89 59.19 63.60
CA GLU A 658 8.77 59.80 62.57
C GLU A 658 8.84 58.86 61.33
N GLU A 659 9.36 59.38 60.22
CA GLU A 659 9.54 58.74 58.90
C GLU A 659 10.74 57.77 58.86
N ASP A 660 10.74 56.81 57.93
CA ASP A 660 11.95 56.54 57.11
C ASP A 660 11.63 55.77 55.81
N GLN A 661 12.43 56.10 54.79
CA GLN A 661 12.19 55.91 53.36
C GLN A 661 12.69 54.55 52.82
N ASN A 662 12.08 54.05 51.73
CA ASN A 662 12.71 53.05 50.86
C ASN A 662 12.41 53.31 49.38
N GLY A 663 13.44 53.17 48.55
CA GLY A 663 13.60 53.77 47.22
C GLY A 663 12.70 53.24 46.09
N SER A 664 12.55 54.09 45.06
CA SER A 664 11.72 53.84 43.88
C SER A 664 12.41 52.92 42.86
N VAL A 665 11.76 51.81 42.53
CA VAL A 665 11.99 51.07 41.28
C VAL A 665 11.32 51.85 40.15
N THR A 666 12.06 52.10 39.06
CA THR A 666 11.53 52.87 37.92
C THR A 666 10.63 52.02 37.02
N VAL A 667 9.64 52.65 36.39
CA VAL A 667 8.62 51.99 35.55
C VAL A 667 9.24 51.22 34.38
N ASP A 668 10.41 51.64 33.90
CA ASP A 668 11.11 51.03 32.77
C ASP A 668 11.64 49.60 33.10
N ASP A 669 11.99 49.33 34.36
CA ASP A 669 12.47 48.00 34.80
C ASP A 669 11.33 46.97 34.87
N LEU A 670 10.11 47.43 35.20
CA LEU A 670 8.90 46.61 35.21
C LEU A 670 8.42 46.27 33.79
N ASP A 671 8.50 47.21 32.85
CA ASP A 671 8.10 46.99 31.46
C ASP A 671 9.07 46.08 30.70
N HIS A 672 10.37 46.15 30.99
CA HIS A 672 11.36 45.26 30.37
C HIS A 672 11.17 43.80 30.81
N ILE A 673 10.92 43.56 32.10
CA ILE A 673 10.65 42.21 32.63
C ILE A 673 9.33 41.65 32.10
N GLN A 674 8.28 42.46 31.98
CA GLN A 674 7.01 42.03 31.39
C GLN A 674 7.14 41.71 29.90
N LYS A 675 8.00 42.41 29.16
CA LYS A 675 8.25 42.15 27.74
C LYS A 675 8.99 40.82 27.52
N VAL A 676 10.05 40.56 28.28
CA VAL A 676 10.81 39.30 28.19
C VAL A 676 9.95 38.09 28.57
N ASN A 677 9.07 38.21 29.58
CA ASN A 677 8.14 37.14 29.91
C ASN A 677 7.16 36.83 28.78
N ARG A 678 6.61 37.85 28.10
CA ARG A 678 5.73 37.63 26.94
C ARG A 678 6.46 36.95 25.77
N GLU A 679 7.71 37.34 25.52
CA GLU A 679 8.55 36.73 24.46
C GLU A 679 8.86 35.26 24.74
N LEU A 680 9.16 34.90 26.00
CA LEU A 680 9.40 33.51 26.43
C LEU A 680 8.12 32.66 26.40
N GLU A 681 6.97 33.21 26.82
CA GLU A 681 5.67 32.54 26.71
C GLU A 681 5.30 32.27 25.24
N GLN A 682 5.59 33.22 24.35
CA GLN A 682 5.40 33.09 22.91
C GLN A 682 6.28 31.96 22.33
N GLU A 683 7.57 31.93 22.65
CA GLU A 683 8.47 30.85 22.21
C GLU A 683 8.04 29.48 22.74
N LEU A 684 7.61 29.38 24.00
CA LEU A 684 7.07 28.15 24.57
C LEU A 684 5.82 27.67 23.82
N SER A 685 4.95 28.58 23.44
CA SER A 685 3.74 28.27 22.66
C SER A 685 4.08 27.73 21.26
N ASP A 686 5.07 28.32 20.58
CA ASP A 686 5.52 27.90 19.24
C ASP A 686 6.24 26.54 19.29
N LYS A 687 7.09 26.32 20.30
CA LYS A 687 7.73 25.01 20.54
C LYS A 687 6.69 23.94 20.85
N ASN A 688 5.66 24.23 21.65
CA ASN A 688 4.56 23.30 21.90
C ASN A 688 3.75 22.98 20.63
N ARG A 689 3.56 23.95 19.73
CA ARG A 689 2.90 23.74 18.44
C ARG A 689 3.72 22.83 17.51
N THR A 690 5.04 23.02 17.46
CA THR A 690 5.93 22.13 16.67
C THR A 690 6.00 20.70 17.23
N ILE A 691 6.00 20.53 18.56
CA ILE A 691 5.91 19.21 19.20
C ILE A 691 4.62 18.50 18.82
N LYS A 692 3.46 19.19 18.88
CA LYS A 692 2.17 18.62 18.45
C LYS A 692 2.18 18.21 16.98
N GLN A 693 2.77 19.00 16.08
CA GLN A 693 2.90 18.66 14.66
C GLN A 693 3.81 17.44 14.42
N LEU A 694 4.92 17.33 15.15
CA LEU A 694 5.82 16.16 15.07
C LEU A 694 5.15 14.90 15.61
N GLN A 695 4.41 15.00 16.72
CA GLN A 695 3.60 13.91 17.27
C GLN A 695 2.53 13.43 16.27
N GLN A 696 1.86 14.36 15.57
CA GLN A 696 0.87 14.03 14.54
C GLN A 696 1.50 13.33 13.33
N ARG A 697 2.64 13.81 12.83
CA ARG A 697 3.39 13.15 11.75
C ARG A 697 3.87 11.76 12.14
N LEU A 698 4.36 11.57 13.37
CA LEU A 698 4.74 10.26 13.89
C LEU A 698 3.53 9.31 13.97
N ALA A 699 2.36 9.79 14.39
CA ALA A 699 1.14 8.98 14.42
C ALA A 699 0.67 8.55 13.01
N GLU A 700 0.79 9.42 12.02
CA GLU A 700 0.47 9.11 10.61
C GLU A 700 1.48 8.12 9.99
N LEU A 701 2.78 8.32 10.21
CA LEU A 701 3.82 7.38 9.82
C LEU A 701 3.62 6.01 10.47
N LYS A 702 3.30 5.98 11.77
CA LYS A 702 2.97 4.75 12.50
C LYS A 702 1.76 4.05 11.89
N ARG A 703 0.66 4.75 11.56
CA ARG A 703 -0.50 4.13 10.88
C ARG A 703 -0.16 3.59 9.50
N THR A 704 0.68 4.30 8.75
CA THR A 704 1.06 3.91 7.37
C THR A 704 1.94 2.67 7.39
N LEU A 705 2.98 2.66 8.25
CA LEU A 705 3.82 1.49 8.51
C LEU A 705 2.98 0.32 9.05
N GLN A 706 2.08 0.57 10.00
CA GLN A 706 1.22 -0.49 10.57
C GLN A 706 0.17 -1.03 9.60
N LYS A 707 -0.13 -0.33 8.49
CA LYS A 707 -0.99 -0.83 7.42
C LYS A 707 -0.22 -1.69 6.41
N GLU A 708 1.01 -1.30 6.09
CA GLU A 708 1.92 -2.04 5.19
C GLU A 708 2.58 -3.25 5.89
N LEU A 709 2.71 -3.24 7.22
CA LEU A 709 3.29 -4.32 8.04
C LEU A 709 2.28 -5.34 8.58
N LYS A 710 1.00 -5.30 8.14
CA LYS A 710 0.01 -6.33 8.51
C LYS A 710 0.25 -7.62 7.72
N THR A 711 1.36 -8.27 8.02
CA THR A 711 1.62 -9.64 7.60
C THR A 711 0.65 -10.54 8.36
N VAL A 712 -0.07 -11.38 7.64
CA VAL A 712 -0.99 -12.38 8.20
C VAL A 712 -0.67 -13.74 7.60
N GLU A 713 -0.80 -14.79 8.38
CA GLU A 713 -0.58 -16.15 7.94
C GLU A 713 -1.92 -16.77 7.54
N ILE A 714 -1.96 -17.52 6.43
CA ILE A 714 -3.10 -18.38 6.10
C ILE A 714 -2.59 -19.81 5.94
N ILE A 715 -3.11 -20.70 6.78
CA ILE A 715 -2.74 -22.11 6.76
C ILE A 715 -3.75 -22.88 5.92
N VAL A 716 -3.35 -23.36 4.74
CA VAL A 716 -4.19 -24.21 3.87
C VAL A 716 -3.79 -25.67 4.03
N ASP A 717 -4.47 -26.39 4.94
CA ASP A 717 -4.23 -27.81 5.20
C ASP A 717 -5.53 -28.63 5.10
N PHE A 718 -5.46 -29.78 4.42
CA PHE A 718 -6.57 -30.70 4.20
C PHE A 718 -6.30 -32.11 4.73
N ARG A 719 -5.25 -32.31 5.52
CA ARG A 719 -4.98 -33.58 6.20
C ARG A 719 -6.09 -33.87 7.23
N LYS A 720 -6.43 -35.15 7.39
CA LYS A 720 -7.45 -35.59 8.37
C LYS A 720 -6.97 -35.48 9.82
N HIS A 721 -5.65 -35.61 10.03
CA HIS A 721 -4.98 -35.44 11.30
C HIS A 721 -3.90 -34.40 11.11
N THR A 722 -4.04 -33.28 11.81
CA THR A 722 -3.17 -32.12 11.66
C THR A 722 -2.46 -31.91 12.99
N ALA A 723 -1.14 -32.08 13.00
CA ALA A 723 -0.33 -31.56 14.10
C ALA A 723 -0.38 -30.02 14.04
N PRO A 724 -0.47 -29.31 15.17
CA PRO A 724 -0.37 -27.85 15.19
C PRO A 724 0.93 -27.43 14.50
N LEU A 725 0.84 -26.54 13.52
CA LEU A 725 2.03 -25.96 12.89
C LEU A 725 2.67 -24.96 13.87
N PRO A 726 4.01 -24.93 13.98
CA PRO A 726 4.68 -23.89 14.76
C PRO A 726 4.31 -22.50 14.24
N PRO A 727 3.98 -21.53 15.11
CA PRO A 727 3.62 -20.18 14.68
C PRO A 727 4.81 -19.48 14.00
N ILE A 728 4.57 -18.79 12.89
CA ILE A 728 5.60 -17.99 12.22
C ILE A 728 5.86 -16.74 13.05
N ILE A 729 7.10 -16.55 13.51
CA ILE A 729 7.53 -15.39 14.29
C ILE A 729 8.27 -14.42 13.36
N LEU A 730 7.83 -13.17 13.31
CA LEU A 730 8.51 -12.07 12.63
C LEU A 730 8.83 -11.00 13.67
N THR A 731 10.11 -10.63 13.81
CA THR A 731 10.58 -9.61 14.77
C THR A 731 10.01 -9.81 16.18
N ASP A 732 10.17 -11.02 16.74
CA ASP A 732 9.70 -11.41 18.08
C ASP A 732 8.19 -11.31 18.33
N THR A 733 7.39 -11.14 17.28
CA THR A 733 5.93 -11.17 17.33
C THR A 733 5.37 -12.32 16.49
N PRO A 734 4.46 -13.15 17.03
CA PRO A 734 3.81 -14.18 16.23
C PRO A 734 2.88 -13.51 15.21
N ILE A 735 3.02 -13.91 13.94
CA ILE A 735 2.13 -13.47 12.87
C ILE A 735 0.72 -13.99 13.17
N THR A 736 -0.28 -13.12 13.09
CA THR A 736 -1.68 -13.51 13.28
C THR A 736 -2.14 -14.41 12.13
N SER A 737 -2.59 -15.62 12.46
CA SER A 737 -3.23 -16.53 11.53
C SER A 737 -4.66 -16.10 11.24
N VAL A 738 -5.08 -16.14 9.97
CA VAL A 738 -6.41 -15.72 9.51
C VAL A 738 -7.06 -16.78 8.62
N ASP A 739 -8.38 -16.94 8.75
CA ASP A 739 -9.14 -17.91 7.97
C ASP A 739 -9.39 -17.45 6.51
N SER A 740 -9.27 -16.15 6.25
CA SER A 740 -9.44 -15.59 4.92
C SER A 740 -8.68 -14.28 4.73
N PHE A 741 -8.23 -14.04 3.50
CA PHE A 741 -7.50 -12.83 3.13
C PHE A 741 -7.86 -12.38 1.73
N ARG A 742 -7.88 -11.07 1.51
CA ARG A 742 -8.13 -10.49 0.19
C ARG A 742 -6.81 -10.18 -0.50
N PHE A 743 -6.47 -10.99 -1.50
CA PHE A 743 -5.28 -10.82 -2.33
C PHE A 743 -5.67 -10.38 -3.74
N LEU A 744 -5.15 -9.24 -4.20
CA LEU A 744 -5.41 -8.66 -5.53
C LEU A 744 -6.91 -8.65 -5.92
N GLY A 745 -7.78 -8.33 -4.95
CA GLY A 745 -9.23 -8.28 -5.13
C GLY A 745 -9.97 -9.62 -5.04
N THR A 746 -9.27 -10.74 -4.88
CA THR A 746 -9.83 -12.10 -4.68
C THR A 746 -9.71 -12.49 -3.21
N THR A 747 -10.80 -12.94 -2.59
CA THR A 747 -10.76 -13.46 -1.21
C THR A 747 -10.42 -14.95 -1.23
N ILE A 748 -9.23 -15.27 -0.74
CA ILE A 748 -8.75 -16.64 -0.53
C ILE A 748 -9.13 -17.04 0.89
N THR A 749 -9.76 -18.20 1.04
CA THR A 749 -10.11 -18.77 2.34
C THR A 749 -9.21 -19.98 2.62
N GLN A 750 -8.96 -20.30 3.89
CA GLN A 750 -8.24 -21.50 4.32
C GLN A 750 -8.81 -22.77 3.67
N GLY A 751 -10.13 -22.87 3.59
CA GLY A 751 -10.81 -23.98 2.94
C GLY A 751 -10.85 -23.93 1.41
N LEU A 752 -10.19 -22.96 0.76
CA LEU A 752 -10.30 -22.60 -0.67
C LEU A 752 -11.74 -22.62 -1.21
N LYS A 753 -12.68 -22.17 -0.38
CA LYS A 753 -14.06 -21.92 -0.76
C LYS A 753 -14.14 -20.54 -1.41
N TRP A 754 -14.78 -20.47 -2.57
CA TRP A 754 -14.87 -19.26 -3.38
C TRP A 754 -16.13 -18.43 -3.13
N GLU A 755 -17.03 -18.87 -2.25
CA GLU A 755 -18.28 -18.18 -1.94
C GLU A 755 -18.09 -16.71 -1.51
N PRO A 756 -17.10 -16.33 -0.66
CA PRO A 756 -16.90 -14.92 -0.30
C PRO A 756 -16.51 -14.06 -1.49
N THR A 757 -15.63 -14.57 -2.36
CA THR A 757 -15.24 -13.91 -3.61
C THR A 757 -16.45 -13.76 -4.53
N ILE A 758 -17.21 -14.84 -4.74
CA ILE A 758 -18.38 -14.84 -5.62
C ILE A 758 -19.46 -13.88 -5.11
N THR A 759 -19.72 -13.86 -3.81
CA THR A 759 -20.70 -12.95 -3.20
C THR A 759 -20.27 -11.49 -3.37
N SER A 760 -18.99 -11.18 -3.20
CA SER A 760 -18.42 -9.85 -3.45
C SER A 760 -18.56 -9.44 -4.92
N VAL A 761 -18.22 -10.34 -5.86
CA VAL A 761 -18.34 -10.13 -7.31
C VAL A 761 -19.80 -9.89 -7.71
N ILE A 762 -20.74 -10.70 -7.21
CA ILE A 762 -22.18 -10.54 -7.49
C ILE A 762 -22.67 -9.19 -6.97
N LYS A 763 -22.34 -8.80 -5.73
CA LYS A 763 -22.76 -7.50 -5.17
C LYS A 763 -22.27 -6.34 -6.04
N LYS A 764 -21.00 -6.36 -6.44
CA LYS A 764 -20.42 -5.34 -7.33
C LYS A 764 -21.09 -5.31 -8.71
N ALA A 765 -21.29 -6.47 -9.33
CA ALA A 765 -21.94 -6.55 -10.64
C ALA A 765 -23.41 -6.08 -10.58
N GLN A 766 -24.14 -6.43 -9.51
CA GLN A 766 -25.51 -5.98 -9.28
C GLN A 766 -25.62 -4.47 -9.06
N GLN A 767 -24.66 -3.85 -8.36
CA GLN A 767 -24.60 -2.38 -8.26
C GLN A 767 -24.48 -1.73 -9.65
N ARG A 768 -23.70 -2.32 -10.56
CA ARG A 768 -23.54 -1.82 -11.93
C ARG A 768 -24.75 -2.06 -12.83
N MET A 769 -25.62 -3.02 -12.49
CA MET A 769 -26.88 -3.25 -13.22
C MET A 769 -27.82 -2.04 -13.19
N TYR A 770 -27.75 -1.20 -12.15
CA TYR A 770 -28.54 0.04 -12.09
C TYR A 770 -28.26 0.92 -13.31
N PHE A 771 -26.99 1.15 -13.62
CA PHE A 771 -26.60 1.95 -14.78
C PHE A 771 -27.06 1.32 -16.09
N LEU A 772 -26.92 0.00 -16.25
CA LEU A 772 -27.42 -0.69 -17.45
C LEU A 772 -28.94 -0.51 -17.63
N ARG A 773 -29.72 -0.53 -16.55
CA ARG A 773 -31.16 -0.25 -16.59
C ARG A 773 -31.46 1.21 -16.94
N GLN A 774 -30.66 2.16 -16.45
CA GLN A 774 -30.79 3.57 -16.83
C GLN A 774 -30.50 3.77 -18.33
N LEU A 775 -29.44 3.14 -18.86
CA LEU A 775 -29.14 3.18 -20.30
C LEU A 775 -30.30 2.65 -21.15
N LYS A 776 -30.97 1.58 -20.69
CA LYS A 776 -32.18 1.08 -21.35
C LYS A 776 -33.34 2.07 -21.28
N LYS A 777 -33.53 2.77 -20.15
CA LYS A 777 -34.56 3.80 -19.97
C LYS A 777 -34.37 4.98 -20.92
N PHE A 778 -33.12 5.34 -21.24
CA PHE A 778 -32.80 6.36 -22.25
C PHE A 778 -32.84 5.86 -23.70
N ASN A 779 -33.38 4.66 -23.95
CA ASN A 779 -33.54 4.07 -25.28
C ASN A 779 -32.24 3.98 -26.10
N LEU A 780 -31.10 3.76 -25.43
CA LEU A 780 -29.83 3.59 -26.13
C LEU A 780 -29.82 2.33 -27.01
N PRO A 781 -29.08 2.33 -28.14
CA PRO A 781 -28.97 1.17 -29.01
C PRO A 781 -28.43 -0.07 -28.28
N THR A 782 -28.93 -1.25 -28.65
CA THR A 782 -28.51 -2.55 -28.10
C THR A 782 -27.00 -2.74 -28.13
N ARG A 783 -26.33 -2.32 -29.22
CA ARG A 783 -24.87 -2.41 -29.38
C ARG A 783 -24.12 -1.62 -28.30
N THR A 784 -24.57 -0.42 -27.97
CA THR A 784 -23.97 0.43 -26.92
C THR A 784 -24.18 -0.18 -25.54
N MET A 785 -25.37 -0.72 -25.27
CA MET A 785 -25.64 -1.42 -24.00
C MET A 785 -24.82 -2.71 -23.86
N MET A 786 -24.59 -3.45 -24.95
CA MET A 786 -23.67 -4.60 -24.96
C MET A 786 -22.23 -4.18 -24.65
N GLN A 787 -21.73 -3.11 -25.27
CA GLN A 787 -20.39 -2.58 -24.97
C GLN A 787 -20.27 -2.17 -23.49
N PHE A 788 -21.29 -1.51 -22.95
CA PHE A 788 -21.34 -1.17 -21.53
C PHE A 788 -21.32 -2.42 -20.63
N TYR A 789 -22.13 -3.43 -20.95
CA TYR A 789 -22.13 -4.69 -20.22
C TYR A 789 -20.75 -5.34 -20.22
N THR A 790 -20.12 -5.48 -21.39
CA THR A 790 -18.79 -6.10 -21.52
C THR A 790 -17.72 -5.31 -20.76
N ALA A 791 -17.73 -3.98 -20.86
CA ALA A 791 -16.73 -3.14 -20.21
C ALA A 791 -16.89 -3.06 -18.69
N ILE A 792 -18.12 -3.00 -18.17
CA ILE A 792 -18.38 -2.64 -16.77
C ILE A 792 -18.85 -3.83 -15.92
N ILE A 793 -19.73 -4.68 -16.46
CA ILE A 793 -20.36 -5.77 -15.69
C ILE A 793 -19.61 -7.08 -15.91
N GLU A 794 -19.36 -7.45 -17.17
CA GLU A 794 -18.62 -8.65 -17.53
C GLU A 794 -17.18 -8.58 -16.99
N SER A 795 -16.53 -7.41 -17.03
CA SER A 795 -15.19 -7.22 -16.46
C SER A 795 -15.13 -7.55 -14.97
N ILE A 796 -16.16 -7.20 -14.20
CA ILE A 796 -16.29 -7.57 -12.78
C ILE A 796 -16.54 -9.07 -12.64
N LEU A 797 -17.48 -9.63 -13.39
CA LEU A 797 -17.84 -11.06 -13.33
C LEU A 797 -16.68 -11.97 -13.75
N THR A 798 -15.81 -11.48 -14.64
CA THR A 798 -14.67 -12.23 -15.19
C THR A 798 -13.34 -11.92 -14.50
N SER A 799 -13.35 -11.09 -13.45
CA SER A 799 -12.18 -10.78 -12.64
C SER A 799 -11.66 -12.06 -11.96
N SER A 800 -10.41 -12.45 -12.29
CA SER A 800 -9.77 -13.68 -11.80
C SER A 800 -10.59 -14.96 -12.01
N ILE A 801 -11.52 -14.98 -12.97
CA ILE A 801 -12.46 -16.10 -13.17
C ILE A 801 -11.78 -17.45 -13.42
N THR A 802 -10.57 -17.43 -13.98
CA THR A 802 -9.74 -18.63 -14.22
C THR A 802 -9.27 -19.31 -12.94
N VAL A 803 -9.27 -18.60 -11.80
CA VAL A 803 -8.81 -19.10 -10.50
C VAL A 803 -9.94 -19.80 -9.75
N TRP A 804 -11.12 -19.18 -9.69
CA TRP A 804 -12.17 -19.57 -8.75
C TRP A 804 -13.39 -20.22 -9.40
N TYR A 805 -13.65 -20.03 -10.70
CA TYR A 805 -14.91 -20.46 -11.33
C TYR A 805 -15.05 -21.98 -11.43
N ALA A 806 -13.99 -22.71 -11.79
CA ALA A 806 -14.02 -24.17 -11.83
C ALA A 806 -14.27 -24.78 -10.45
N GLY A 807 -13.68 -24.19 -9.40
CA GLY A 807 -13.88 -24.59 -8.00
C GLY A 807 -15.20 -24.13 -7.37
N ALA A 808 -16.01 -23.33 -8.08
CA ALA A 808 -17.29 -22.85 -7.57
C ALA A 808 -18.35 -23.95 -7.54
N THR A 809 -19.26 -23.89 -6.56
CA THR A 809 -20.39 -24.83 -6.47
C THR A 809 -21.37 -24.60 -7.61
N ILE A 810 -22.18 -25.62 -7.95
CA ILE A 810 -23.23 -25.49 -8.97
C ILE A 810 -24.21 -24.36 -8.59
N ARG A 811 -24.54 -24.25 -7.30
CA ARG A 811 -25.37 -23.17 -6.75
C ARG A 811 -24.75 -21.80 -7.04
N ASP A 812 -23.45 -21.63 -6.80
CA ASP A 812 -22.76 -20.36 -7.04
C ASP A 812 -22.65 -20.01 -8.52
N LYS A 813 -22.39 -21.00 -9.39
CA LYS A 813 -22.42 -20.82 -10.85
C LYS A 813 -23.80 -20.35 -11.32
N GLN A 814 -24.87 -20.92 -10.79
CA GLN A 814 -26.24 -20.47 -11.07
C GLN A 814 -26.51 -19.05 -10.55
N ARG A 815 -26.04 -18.70 -9.34
CA ARG A 815 -26.14 -17.34 -8.77
C ARG A 815 -25.46 -16.31 -9.68
N LEU A 816 -24.26 -16.59 -10.16
CA LEU A 816 -23.55 -15.71 -11.09
C LEU A 816 -24.27 -15.61 -12.45
N GLN A 817 -24.71 -16.74 -13.01
CA GLN A 817 -25.42 -16.76 -14.29
C GLN A 817 -26.72 -15.96 -14.26
N ARG A 818 -27.39 -15.84 -13.10
CA ARG A 818 -28.58 -14.98 -12.95
C ARG A 818 -28.28 -13.50 -13.22
N VAL A 819 -27.07 -13.01 -12.92
CA VAL A 819 -26.67 -11.64 -13.23
C VAL A 819 -26.61 -11.44 -14.75
N VAL A 820 -25.97 -12.38 -15.47
CA VAL A 820 -25.91 -12.37 -16.94
C VAL A 820 -27.31 -12.42 -17.54
N ARG A 821 -28.17 -13.36 -17.10
CA ARG A 821 -29.56 -13.45 -17.57
C ARG A 821 -30.37 -12.19 -17.31
N SER A 822 -30.08 -11.48 -16.22
CA SER A 822 -30.72 -10.21 -15.93
C SER A 822 -30.26 -9.11 -16.90
N ALA A 823 -28.98 -9.10 -17.27
CA ALA A 823 -28.46 -8.20 -18.30
C ALA A 823 -29.03 -8.54 -19.69
N GLU A 824 -29.11 -9.82 -20.06
CA GLU A 824 -29.76 -10.28 -21.31
C GLU A 824 -31.19 -9.75 -21.43
N LYS A 825 -31.97 -9.84 -20.35
CA LYS A 825 -33.34 -9.33 -20.31
C LYS A 825 -33.42 -7.80 -20.49
N VAL A 826 -32.49 -7.05 -19.90
CA VAL A 826 -32.47 -5.58 -20.02
C VAL A 826 -32.05 -5.14 -21.43
N ILE A 827 -31.05 -5.80 -21.99
CA ILE A 827 -30.48 -5.46 -23.30
C ILE A 827 -31.38 -5.95 -24.44
N GLY A 828 -32.03 -7.10 -24.27
CA GLY A 828 -32.85 -7.75 -25.30
C GLY A 828 -32.04 -8.59 -26.28
N CYS A 829 -30.83 -9.04 -25.90
CA CYS A 829 -29.98 -9.90 -26.72
C CYS A 829 -29.39 -11.04 -25.88
N ARG A 830 -28.97 -12.12 -26.53
CA ARG A 830 -28.21 -13.18 -25.85
C ARG A 830 -26.79 -12.70 -25.56
N LEU A 831 -26.31 -13.03 -24.37
CA LEU A 831 -24.96 -12.75 -23.91
C LEU A 831 -24.20 -14.08 -23.71
N PRO A 832 -22.87 -14.10 -23.84
CA PRO A 832 -22.08 -15.30 -23.56
C PRO A 832 -22.35 -15.81 -22.13
N SER A 833 -22.48 -17.12 -21.96
CA SER A 833 -22.63 -17.68 -20.61
C SER A 833 -21.33 -17.53 -19.83
N LEU A 834 -21.39 -17.54 -18.51
CA LEU A 834 -20.17 -17.48 -17.71
C LEU A 834 -19.28 -18.70 -17.88
N GLN A 835 -19.87 -19.84 -18.25
CA GLN A 835 -19.12 -21.04 -18.59
C GLN A 835 -18.28 -20.80 -19.86
N ASP A 836 -18.86 -20.18 -20.89
CA ASP A 836 -18.15 -19.86 -22.14
C ASP A 836 -17.05 -18.82 -21.89
N LEU A 837 -17.35 -17.78 -21.10
CA LEU A 837 -16.37 -16.76 -20.73
C LEU A 837 -15.21 -17.35 -19.92
N TYR A 838 -15.50 -18.25 -18.98
CA TYR A 838 -14.50 -18.99 -18.23
C TYR A 838 -13.63 -19.87 -19.15
N THR A 839 -14.24 -20.68 -20.01
CA THR A 839 -13.51 -21.56 -20.93
C THR A 839 -12.65 -20.75 -21.91
N SER A 840 -13.19 -19.69 -22.51
CA SER A 840 -12.46 -18.77 -23.40
C SER A 840 -11.26 -18.12 -22.71
N ARG A 841 -11.42 -17.62 -21.48
CA ARG A 841 -10.32 -16.98 -20.72
C ARG A 841 -9.29 -17.99 -20.24
N THR A 842 -9.73 -19.20 -19.86
CA THR A 842 -8.84 -20.29 -19.45
C THR A 842 -7.95 -20.72 -20.60
N LEU A 843 -8.53 -20.96 -21.79
CA LEU A 843 -7.77 -21.31 -23.00
C LEU A 843 -6.80 -20.20 -23.41
N ARG A 844 -7.24 -18.93 -23.42
CA ARG A 844 -6.35 -17.79 -23.73
C ARG A 844 -5.21 -17.62 -22.73
N ARG A 845 -5.41 -17.97 -21.45
CA ARG A 845 -4.35 -17.92 -20.45
C ARG A 845 -3.41 -19.11 -20.60
N ALA A 846 -3.94 -20.30 -20.84
CA ALA A 846 -3.18 -21.52 -21.05
C ALA A 846 -2.30 -21.44 -22.31
N ALA A 847 -2.85 -20.96 -23.43
CA ALA A 847 -2.09 -20.73 -24.66
C ALA A 847 -0.92 -19.76 -24.45
N ARG A 848 -1.11 -18.69 -23.68
CA ARG A 848 -0.02 -17.74 -23.34
C ARG A 848 1.07 -18.37 -22.47
N ILE A 849 0.69 -19.20 -21.51
CA ILE A 849 1.67 -19.91 -20.64
C ILE A 849 2.42 -20.96 -21.45
N SER A 850 1.71 -21.72 -22.30
CA SER A 850 2.30 -22.73 -23.16
C SER A 850 3.23 -22.13 -24.22
N ALA A 851 2.96 -20.91 -24.68
CA ALA A 851 3.81 -20.20 -25.65
C ALA A 851 5.04 -19.49 -25.02
N ASP A 852 5.12 -19.43 -23.69
CA ASP A 852 6.20 -18.75 -22.96
C ASP A 852 7.06 -19.77 -22.19
N PRO A 853 8.23 -20.18 -22.74
CA PRO A 853 9.14 -21.11 -22.07
C PRO A 853 9.69 -20.60 -20.73
N SER A 854 9.69 -19.28 -20.50
CA SER A 854 10.18 -18.68 -19.24
C SER A 854 9.15 -18.74 -18.11
N HIS A 855 7.89 -19.02 -18.43
CA HIS A 855 6.82 -19.06 -17.44
C HIS A 855 6.98 -20.28 -16.52
N PRO A 856 6.90 -20.13 -15.18
CA PRO A 856 7.15 -21.24 -14.24
C PRO A 856 6.17 -22.42 -14.37
N GLY A 857 5.01 -22.18 -14.99
CA GLY A 857 4.01 -23.20 -15.30
C GLY A 857 4.08 -23.79 -16.71
N HIS A 858 5.09 -23.46 -17.53
CA HIS A 858 5.21 -23.93 -18.92
C HIS A 858 5.26 -25.46 -19.01
N SER A 859 6.09 -26.09 -18.17
CA SER A 859 6.25 -27.56 -18.08
C SER A 859 5.00 -28.32 -17.62
N LEU A 860 3.94 -27.62 -17.19
CA LEU A 860 2.65 -28.24 -16.89
C LEU A 860 1.80 -28.43 -18.16
N PHE A 861 2.25 -27.91 -19.31
CA PHE A 861 1.61 -28.03 -20.63
C PHE A 861 2.46 -28.86 -21.60
N ASP A 862 2.96 -30.00 -21.13
CA ASP A 862 3.74 -30.91 -21.98
C ASP A 862 2.86 -31.69 -22.96
N LEU A 863 3.30 -31.79 -24.22
CA LEU A 863 2.66 -32.65 -25.21
C LEU A 863 3.03 -34.13 -25.00
N LEU A 864 2.10 -35.03 -25.31
CA LEU A 864 2.38 -36.46 -25.47
C LEU A 864 3.23 -36.69 -26.73
N PRO A 865 3.98 -37.81 -26.83
CA PRO A 865 4.83 -38.11 -28.00
C PRO A 865 4.13 -37.99 -29.36
N SER A 866 2.81 -38.20 -29.40
CA SER A 866 1.98 -38.01 -30.60
C SER A 866 1.89 -36.56 -31.11
N GLY A 867 2.30 -35.55 -30.33
CA GLY A 867 2.14 -34.12 -30.64
C GLY A 867 0.70 -33.58 -30.60
N ARG A 868 -0.31 -34.44 -30.42
CA ARG A 868 -1.74 -34.07 -30.58
C ARG A 868 -2.46 -33.67 -29.30
N ARG A 869 -2.00 -34.15 -28.15
CA ARG A 869 -2.66 -33.96 -26.85
C ARG A 869 -1.65 -33.62 -25.78
N LEU A 870 -2.04 -32.77 -24.85
CA LEU A 870 -1.29 -32.47 -23.65
C LEU A 870 -1.39 -33.63 -22.65
N ARG A 871 -0.30 -33.85 -21.91
CA ARG A 871 -0.22 -34.79 -20.81
C ARG A 871 -1.18 -34.36 -19.70
N SER A 872 -2.14 -35.22 -19.38
CA SER A 872 -3.10 -34.95 -18.32
C SER A 872 -2.41 -34.93 -16.94
N ILE A 873 -2.68 -33.90 -16.14
CA ILE A 873 -2.16 -33.79 -14.78
C ILE A 873 -2.95 -34.72 -13.86
N ARG A 874 -2.24 -35.63 -13.16
CA ARG A 874 -2.87 -36.60 -12.26
C ARG A 874 -3.40 -35.89 -11.01
N THR A 875 -4.70 -35.91 -10.80
CA THR A 875 -5.35 -35.28 -9.64
C THR A 875 -6.07 -36.32 -8.78
N ARG A 876 -5.85 -36.30 -7.46
CA ARG A 876 -6.50 -37.21 -6.49
C ARG A 876 -7.79 -36.65 -5.89
N THR A 877 -8.04 -35.35 -6.03
CA THR A 877 -9.19 -34.64 -5.44
C THR A 877 -9.89 -33.78 -6.48
N SER A 878 -11.20 -33.58 -6.32
CA SER A 878 -11.98 -32.66 -7.17
C SER A 878 -11.46 -31.22 -7.08
N ARG A 879 -10.99 -30.80 -5.90
CA ARG A 879 -10.35 -29.51 -5.65
C ARG A 879 -9.12 -29.30 -6.55
N HIS A 880 -8.22 -30.27 -6.61
CA HIS A 880 -7.05 -30.19 -7.49
C HIS A 880 -7.47 -30.28 -8.96
N LYS A 881 -8.40 -31.18 -9.31
CA LYS A 881 -8.95 -31.30 -10.68
C LYS A 881 -9.53 -29.97 -11.19
N ASN A 882 -10.18 -29.22 -10.31
CA ASN A 882 -10.83 -27.94 -10.62
C ASN A 882 -9.90 -26.73 -10.42
N SER A 883 -8.61 -26.93 -10.15
CA SER A 883 -7.63 -25.84 -10.17
C SER A 883 -7.26 -25.49 -11.62
N PHE A 884 -6.56 -24.36 -11.81
CA PHE A 884 -6.31 -23.80 -13.12
C PHE A 884 -5.62 -24.79 -14.09
N PHE A 885 -4.48 -25.37 -13.73
CA PHE A 885 -3.67 -26.18 -14.66
C PHE A 885 -4.38 -27.47 -15.11
N PRO A 886 -4.89 -28.34 -14.22
CA PRO A 886 -5.58 -29.56 -14.65
C PRO A 886 -6.84 -29.26 -15.47
N SER A 887 -7.59 -28.23 -15.08
CA SER A 887 -8.78 -27.80 -15.84
C SER A 887 -8.42 -27.22 -17.20
N ALA A 888 -7.35 -26.43 -17.29
CA ALA A 888 -6.86 -25.85 -18.54
C ALA A 888 -6.37 -26.92 -19.53
N VAL A 889 -5.57 -27.87 -19.06
CA VAL A 889 -5.12 -29.03 -19.85
C VAL A 889 -6.32 -29.84 -20.35
N GLY A 890 -7.31 -30.08 -19.49
CA GLY A 890 -8.56 -30.74 -19.88
C GLY A 890 -9.32 -29.98 -20.97
N HIS A 891 -9.44 -28.66 -20.85
CA HIS A 891 -10.09 -27.82 -21.88
C HIS A 891 -9.30 -27.81 -23.20
N MET A 892 -7.97 -27.75 -23.15
CA MET A 892 -7.11 -27.77 -24.34
C MET A 892 -7.11 -29.13 -25.04
N ASN A 893 -7.26 -30.23 -24.30
CA ASN A 893 -7.38 -31.56 -24.90
C ASN A 893 -8.75 -31.82 -25.55
N ASN A 894 -9.81 -31.21 -25.01
CA ASN A 894 -11.18 -31.40 -25.50
C ASN A 894 -11.54 -30.46 -26.65
N ASN A 895 -10.97 -29.26 -26.68
CA ASN A 895 -11.05 -28.39 -27.85
C ASN A 895 -9.92 -28.81 -28.79
N HIS A 896 -10.24 -29.36 -29.96
CA HIS A 896 -9.32 -29.59 -31.07
C HIS A 896 -8.72 -28.27 -31.58
N MET A 897 -8.00 -27.54 -30.72
CA MET A 897 -7.03 -26.55 -31.16
C MET A 897 -5.89 -27.37 -31.71
N THR A 898 -5.83 -27.44 -33.04
CA THR A 898 -4.57 -27.55 -33.75
C THR A 898 -3.58 -26.60 -33.08
N VAL A 899 -2.76 -27.16 -32.17
CA VAL A 899 -1.52 -26.52 -31.77
C VAL A 899 -0.85 -26.13 -33.08
N PRO A 900 -0.41 -24.87 -33.26
CA PRO A 900 0.30 -24.51 -34.46
C PRO A 900 1.52 -25.42 -34.51
N THR A 901 1.45 -26.43 -35.37
CA THR A 901 2.61 -27.16 -35.83
C THR A 901 3.51 -26.08 -36.39
N THR A 902 4.57 -25.79 -35.65
CA THR A 902 5.81 -25.30 -36.23
C THR A 902 6.21 -26.35 -37.25
N ASN A 903 5.70 -26.21 -38.48
CA ASN A 903 6.27 -26.88 -39.62
C ASN A 903 7.68 -26.32 -39.76
N THR A 904 8.62 -27.24 -39.69
CA THR A 904 10.01 -27.12 -40.15
C THR A 904 10.13 -26.37 -41.45
#